data_AF-A0A0C3C9V0-F1
#
_entry.id   AF-A0A0C3C9V0-F1
#
_cell.length_a   1.000
_cell.length_b   1.000
_cell.length_c   1.000
_cell.angle_alpha   90.00
_cell.angle_beta   90.00
_cell.angle_gamma   90.00
#
_symmetry.space_group_name_H-M   'P 1'
#
loop_
_entity.id
_entity.type
_entity.pdbx_description
1 polymer ?
#
loop_
_entity_poly.entity_id
_entity_poly.type
_entity_poly.pdbx_seq_one_letter_code
_entity_poly.pdbx_strand_id
1 'polypeptide(L)'
;MSRQLANTLETLIQSLETTLGILQGEGSAELHTSLHDHNKLPDKELAAQAGRAVDLLHATEQLLSPGTLILADHFLGYVSSKCLVAAIVLNVPDALRNGSLTVAALAEACEARPDRLRQVLRILHNNGIFKYNESNDSYANNSTSELLLSDHWTQWRNWVDLYGNEFYLMACGIPMACRKDAVRMPAQIYFDTDDDMFTYFAAQGWVPRLHKTLGGGAKAQGPGILEDYPWEDLEGTKFLDVGGGSGGLVAEILRKRKTLRGGVLDKPEIIDLAKTNFHSADGLFADVGELVSESDLFAGDFLINIPSFEVYIMKWCLHDWDDSKALKIMTNIRNAITKGPKSRLIILESLLTDGQSGRLSRYGDIIMWMSANGEERNEKQWRNLAKQTGWKLNKIYPLRNAWPCAIEFVPDWNTTMDESVMEGAKEALNGDAQVSSVTNGFTHAAVPEKSTEQKATQVQSTMRFLEPWESLARGNPFIRSEPAPGYDYMNFTWEDVPVTIWDARPIKEKFNVDEHGFAFFTDAENPQSGLVDILRNNNKAEIEGLYYPCIERLMTELTGAERVIIFDHTLRKRDPGRSKLDNPTGKEQPATMVHCDQSANGALRRLRQNIGPDDIWRPLVDRVVDWPLALMDYHSLSLDDVHSTDLWKGEYELRGQTMSFTHNPNQKWWYLSDHQVNETTVIKIWDSDKKTSAKFCAHAAFEHPDTPLDAPPRESIEVRCIVIHEPTDPAANA
;
A
#
# COMPACT_ATOMS: atom_id res chain seq x y z
N MET A 1 -19.73 27.43 40.56
CA MET A 1 -18.53 26.56 40.64
C MET A 1 -18.44 25.97 42.05
N SER A 2 -18.13 24.68 42.20
CA SER A 2 -17.85 24.17 43.55
C SER A 2 -16.60 24.89 44.08
N ARG A 3 -16.67 25.44 45.28
CA ARG A 3 -15.54 26.18 45.90
C ARG A 3 -14.28 25.31 45.98
N GLN A 4 -14.46 23.99 46.09
CA GLN A 4 -13.38 23.01 46.09
C GLN A 4 -12.64 22.94 44.76
N LEU A 5 -13.36 22.81 43.63
CA LEU A 5 -12.72 22.71 42.31
C LEU A 5 -11.95 23.99 41.96
N ALA A 6 -12.52 25.17 42.26
CA ALA A 6 -11.85 26.45 42.04
C ALA A 6 -10.49 26.51 42.77
N ASN A 7 -10.48 26.16 44.06
CA ASN A 7 -9.25 26.14 44.86
C ASN A 7 -8.22 25.12 44.35
N THR A 8 -8.68 23.94 43.91
CA THR A 8 -7.80 22.92 43.31
C THR A 8 -7.12 23.43 42.05
N LEU A 9 -7.87 24.09 41.15
CA LEU A 9 -7.33 24.67 39.92
C LEU A 9 -6.35 25.81 40.21
N GLU A 10 -6.66 26.69 41.15
CA GLU A 10 -5.76 27.78 41.55
C GLU A 10 -4.42 27.24 42.10
N THR A 11 -4.48 26.19 42.94
CA THR A 11 -3.28 25.53 43.46
C THR A 11 -2.46 24.88 42.35
N LEU A 12 -3.12 24.23 41.39
CA LEU A 12 -2.47 23.62 40.23
C LEU A 12 -1.77 24.69 39.38
N ILE A 13 -2.45 25.80 39.05
CA ILE A 13 -1.89 26.92 38.27
C ILE A 13 -0.63 27.44 38.93
N GLN A 14 -0.67 27.78 40.22
CA GLN A 14 0.51 28.28 40.94
C GLN A 14 1.68 27.29 40.92
N SER A 15 1.40 26.00 41.06
CA SER A 15 2.42 24.95 41.01
C SER A 15 3.05 24.83 39.62
N LEU A 16 2.22 24.88 38.57
CA LEU A 16 2.68 24.83 37.18
C LEU A 16 3.47 26.08 36.80
N GLU A 17 3.02 27.27 37.15
CA GLU A 17 3.73 28.53 36.89
C GLU A 17 5.11 28.55 37.57
N THR A 18 5.16 28.13 38.84
CA THR A 18 6.43 28.03 39.58
C THR A 18 7.38 27.05 38.91
N THR A 19 6.87 25.88 38.52
CA THR A 19 7.67 24.83 37.87
C THR A 19 8.16 25.28 36.49
N LEU A 20 7.30 25.87 35.68
CA LEU A 20 7.66 26.41 34.36
C LEU A 20 8.70 27.52 34.49
N GLY A 21 8.57 28.42 35.47
CA GLY A 21 9.55 29.47 35.73
C GLY A 21 10.95 28.90 36.06
N ILE A 22 11.02 27.81 36.84
CA ILE A 22 12.28 27.12 37.13
C ILE A 22 12.85 26.47 35.86
N LEU A 23 12.04 25.70 35.13
CA LEU A 23 12.50 24.93 33.96
C LEU A 23 12.87 25.82 32.76
N GLN A 24 12.24 26.98 32.62
CA GLN A 24 12.56 27.95 31.56
C GLN A 24 13.66 28.94 31.96
N GLY A 25 13.84 29.19 33.26
CA GLY A 25 14.85 30.08 33.82
C GLY A 25 16.11 29.32 34.26
N GLU A 26 16.39 29.36 35.56
CA GLU A 26 17.65 28.88 36.15
C GLU A 26 17.92 27.39 35.89
N GLY A 27 16.89 26.55 35.78
CA GLY A 27 17.01 25.11 35.53
C GLY A 27 17.15 24.72 34.05
N SER A 28 17.04 25.65 33.12
CA SER A 28 16.98 25.36 31.67
C SER A 28 18.24 24.66 31.14
N ALA A 29 19.42 25.10 31.58
CA ALA A 29 20.69 24.49 31.19
C ALA A 29 20.84 23.06 31.75
N GLU A 30 20.50 22.86 33.02
CA GLU A 30 20.53 21.55 33.66
C GLU A 30 19.53 20.59 33.02
N LEU A 31 18.30 21.05 32.74
CA LEU A 31 17.29 20.29 32.01
C LEU A 31 17.80 19.83 30.65
N HIS A 32 18.41 20.74 29.88
CA HIS A 32 18.93 20.41 28.56
C HIS A 32 20.05 19.36 28.66
N THR A 33 21.06 19.59 29.50
CA THR A 33 22.19 18.65 29.66
C THR A 33 21.78 17.29 30.25
N SER A 34 20.70 17.23 31.02
CA SER A 34 20.29 16.02 31.72
C SER A 34 19.26 15.18 30.97
N LEU A 35 18.38 15.80 30.16
CA LEU A 35 17.28 15.11 29.48
C LEU A 35 17.25 15.29 27.95
N HIS A 36 17.94 16.30 27.41
CA HIS A 36 17.81 16.67 25.99
C HIS A 36 19.14 16.71 25.23
N ASP A 37 20.26 16.36 25.85
CA ASP A 37 21.53 16.18 25.15
C ASP A 37 21.45 14.92 24.28
N HIS A 38 21.42 15.09 22.96
CA HIS A 38 21.31 13.97 22.03
C HIS A 38 22.55 13.09 21.99
N ASN A 39 23.69 13.51 22.56
CA ASN A 39 24.94 12.74 22.55
C ASN A 39 25.16 11.96 23.85
N LYS A 40 24.25 12.09 24.83
CA LYS A 40 24.36 11.44 26.13
C LYS A 40 23.04 10.82 26.56
N LEU A 41 23.09 9.61 27.11
CA LEU A 41 21.91 9.03 27.74
C LEU A 41 21.55 9.83 29.01
N PRO A 42 20.25 10.13 29.21
CA PRO A 42 19.80 10.83 30.42
C PRO A 42 20.02 9.97 31.66
N ASP A 43 20.09 10.55 32.86
CA ASP A 43 20.11 9.75 34.08
C ASP A 43 18.85 8.87 34.20
N LYS A 44 18.98 7.62 34.68
CA LYS A 44 17.86 6.66 34.73
C LYS A 44 16.74 7.10 35.65
N GLU A 45 17.08 7.54 36.86
CA GLU A 45 16.09 7.91 37.87
C GLU A 45 15.42 9.22 37.47
N LEU A 46 16.20 10.19 36.99
CA LEU A 46 15.68 11.46 36.52
C LEU A 46 14.76 11.30 35.31
N ALA A 47 15.14 10.48 34.31
CA ALA A 47 14.30 10.20 33.15
C ALA A 47 12.98 9.51 33.55
N ALA A 48 13.03 8.58 34.51
CA ALA A 48 11.83 7.91 35.02
C ALA A 48 10.91 8.90 35.78
N GLN A 49 11.48 9.80 36.59
CA GLN A 49 10.73 10.86 37.27
C GLN A 49 10.09 11.83 36.27
N ALA A 50 10.83 12.26 35.26
CA ALA A 50 10.33 13.12 34.20
C ALA A 50 9.19 12.46 33.42
N GLY A 51 9.34 11.19 33.03
CA GLY A 51 8.28 10.42 32.38
C GLY A 51 7.01 10.33 33.23
N ARG A 52 7.14 10.04 34.52
CA ARG A 52 6.00 10.01 35.45
C ARG A 52 5.32 11.38 35.59
N ALA A 53 6.10 12.47 35.64
CA ALA A 53 5.56 13.82 35.68
C ALA A 53 4.77 14.13 34.40
N VAL A 54 5.30 13.78 33.23
CA VAL A 54 4.62 13.93 31.93
C VAL A 54 3.30 13.15 31.90
N ASP A 55 3.28 11.91 32.37
CA ASP A 55 2.05 11.10 32.40
C ASP A 55 0.98 11.69 33.32
N LEU A 56 1.35 12.18 34.50
CA LEU A 56 0.43 12.84 35.43
C LEU A 56 -0.09 14.17 34.90
N LEU A 57 0.76 14.95 34.24
CA LEU A 57 0.36 16.20 33.57
C LEU A 57 -0.63 15.92 32.45
N HIS A 58 -0.35 14.93 31.61
CA HIS A 58 -1.24 14.57 30.51
C HIS A 58 -2.59 14.01 31.00
N ALA A 59 -2.58 13.15 32.02
CA ALA A 59 -3.83 12.68 32.63
C ALA A 59 -4.66 13.84 33.21
N THR A 60 -3.98 14.84 33.79
CA THR A 60 -4.62 16.06 34.30
C THR A 60 -5.19 16.91 33.16
N GLU A 61 -4.41 17.11 32.09
CA GLU A 61 -4.81 17.82 30.87
C GLU A 61 -6.06 17.18 30.25
N GLN A 62 -6.11 15.86 30.10
CA GLN A 62 -7.28 15.17 29.55
C GLN A 62 -8.56 15.40 30.37
N LEU A 63 -8.46 15.57 31.69
CA LEU A 63 -9.60 15.85 32.55
C LEU A 63 -10.07 17.31 32.47
N LEU A 64 -9.14 18.24 32.19
CA LEU A 64 -9.42 19.68 32.18
C LEU A 64 -9.79 20.20 30.79
N SER A 65 -9.28 19.56 29.73
CA SER A 65 -9.49 19.96 28.35
C SER A 65 -10.94 19.72 27.92
N PRO A 66 -11.61 20.73 27.31
CA PRO A 66 -12.91 20.52 26.68
C PRO A 66 -12.84 19.41 25.64
N GLY A 67 -13.78 18.47 25.69
CA GLY A 67 -13.80 17.34 24.75
C GLY A 67 -13.83 17.76 23.27
N THR A 68 -14.40 18.92 22.94
CA THR A 68 -14.38 19.46 21.57
C THR A 68 -12.98 19.81 21.08
N LEU A 69 -12.08 20.25 21.96
CA LEU A 69 -10.69 20.53 21.61
C LEU A 69 -9.90 19.24 21.46
N ILE A 70 -10.10 18.28 22.36
CA ILE A 70 -9.50 16.94 22.24
C ILE A 70 -9.88 16.30 20.90
N LEU A 71 -11.16 16.38 20.51
CA LEU A 71 -11.61 15.88 19.19
C LEU A 71 -10.94 16.63 18.03
N ALA A 72 -10.81 17.96 18.13
CA ALA A 72 -10.17 18.77 17.10
C ALA A 72 -8.71 18.40 16.87
N ASP A 73 -7.95 18.13 17.94
CA ASP A 73 -6.55 17.68 17.83
C ASP A 73 -6.42 16.38 17.02
N HIS A 74 -7.40 15.48 17.13
CA HIS A 74 -7.39 14.22 16.41
C HIS A 74 -7.83 14.35 14.95
N PHE A 75 -8.96 15.00 14.64
CA PHE A 75 -9.39 15.10 13.23
C PHE A 75 -8.55 16.10 12.42
N LEU A 76 -7.83 17.03 13.07
CA LEU A 76 -6.84 17.91 12.44
C LEU A 76 -5.40 17.38 12.54
N GLY A 77 -5.17 16.23 13.19
CA GLY A 77 -3.82 15.71 13.42
C GLY A 77 -2.99 15.53 12.14
N TYR A 78 -3.64 15.20 11.02
CA TYR A 78 -2.98 15.08 9.72
C TYR A 78 -2.32 16.40 9.25
N VAL A 79 -2.89 17.55 9.64
CA VAL A 79 -2.33 18.87 9.31
C VAL A 79 -0.98 19.04 9.99
N SER A 80 -0.86 18.66 11.27
CA SER A 80 0.40 18.69 12.02
C SER A 80 1.47 17.82 11.34
N SER A 81 1.10 16.59 10.96
CA SER A 81 2.00 15.67 10.23
C SER A 81 2.51 16.28 8.93
N LYS A 82 1.63 16.86 8.10
CA LYS A 82 2.03 17.47 6.82
C LYS A 82 2.79 18.80 6.99
N CYS A 83 2.54 19.56 8.05
CA CYS A 83 3.37 20.71 8.39
C CYS A 83 4.81 20.28 8.72
N LEU A 84 4.99 19.17 9.43
CA LEU A 84 6.32 18.65 9.75
C LEU A 84 7.05 18.17 8.49
N VAL A 85 6.35 17.48 7.59
CA VAL A 85 6.87 17.13 6.25
C VAL A 85 7.30 18.38 5.48
N ALA A 86 6.46 19.43 5.46
CA ALA A 86 6.80 20.67 4.75
C ALA A 86 8.07 21.34 5.30
N ALA A 87 8.26 21.37 6.63
CA ALA A 87 9.48 21.92 7.22
C ALA A 87 10.74 21.13 6.82
N ILE A 88 10.61 19.81 6.69
CA ILE A 88 11.69 18.94 6.21
C ILE A 88 11.97 19.13 4.72
N VAL A 89 10.94 19.15 3.87
CA VAL A 89 11.09 19.35 2.41
C VAL A 89 11.73 20.70 2.12
N LEU A 90 11.35 21.74 2.86
CA LEU A 90 11.89 23.09 2.73
C LEU A 90 13.23 23.30 3.46
N ASN A 91 13.84 22.25 4.04
CA ASN A 91 15.12 22.32 4.76
C ASN A 91 15.16 23.37 5.90
N VAL A 92 14.03 23.61 6.57
CA VAL A 92 13.95 24.63 7.63
C VAL A 92 14.94 24.38 8.77
N PRO A 93 15.10 23.16 9.32
CA PRO A 93 16.08 22.92 10.39
C PRO A 93 17.51 23.29 9.97
N ASP A 94 17.90 22.94 8.74
CA ASP A 94 19.24 23.21 8.22
C ASP A 94 19.46 24.72 7.98
N ALA A 95 18.45 25.44 7.48
CA ALA A 95 18.51 26.90 7.33
C ALA A 95 18.71 27.63 8.67
N LEU A 96 18.18 27.06 9.76
CA LEU A 96 18.30 27.59 11.13
C LEU A 96 19.54 27.09 11.89
N ARG A 97 20.43 26.32 11.25
CA ARG A 97 21.62 25.71 11.90
C ARG A 97 22.53 26.74 12.58
N ASN A 98 22.70 27.90 11.95
CA ASN A 98 23.62 28.95 12.43
C ASN A 98 22.96 29.99 13.33
N GLY A 99 21.71 29.75 13.75
CA GLY A 99 20.98 30.62 14.67
C GLY A 99 19.62 31.05 14.15
N SER A 100 19.01 32.01 14.85
CA SER A 100 17.66 32.48 14.55
C SER A 100 17.61 33.29 13.25
N LEU A 101 16.57 33.08 12.44
CA LEU A 101 16.27 33.89 11.26
C LEU A 101 14.86 34.49 11.36
N THR A 102 14.70 35.73 10.88
CA THR A 102 13.36 36.31 10.71
C THR A 102 12.56 35.49 9.70
N VAL A 103 11.23 35.53 9.77
CA VAL A 103 10.38 34.78 8.82
C VAL A 103 10.71 35.11 7.36
N ALA A 104 11.01 36.37 7.05
CA ALA A 104 11.38 36.79 5.70
C ALA A 104 12.71 36.18 5.24
N ALA A 105 13.75 36.26 6.07
CA ALA A 105 15.07 35.70 5.76
C ALA A 105 15.04 34.16 5.70
N LEU A 106 14.28 33.52 6.58
CA LEU A 106 14.11 32.07 6.57
C LEU A 106 13.37 31.61 5.32
N ALA A 107 12.32 32.33 4.90
CA ALA A 107 11.60 32.03 3.67
C ALA A 107 12.49 32.18 2.44
N GLU A 108 13.33 33.21 2.37
CA GLU A 108 14.34 33.37 1.32
C GLU A 108 15.33 32.20 1.31
N ALA A 109 15.88 31.84 2.47
CA ALA A 109 16.84 30.73 2.61
C ALA A 109 16.24 29.36 2.23
N CYS A 110 14.93 29.18 2.41
CA CYS A 110 14.22 27.93 2.09
C CYS A 110 13.53 27.96 0.72
N GLU A 111 13.69 29.03 -0.07
CA GLU A 111 12.95 29.26 -1.33
C GLU A 111 11.43 29.14 -1.16
N ALA A 112 10.93 29.55 0.00
CA ALA A 112 9.54 29.40 0.41
C ALA A 112 8.77 30.73 0.35
N ARG A 113 7.44 30.60 0.30
CA ARG A 113 6.55 31.75 0.49
C ARG A 113 6.49 32.15 1.97
N PRO A 114 6.81 33.40 2.35
CA PRO A 114 6.88 33.80 3.76
C PRO A 114 5.53 33.74 4.47
N ASP A 115 4.42 34.03 3.78
CA ASP A 115 3.07 33.95 4.34
C ASP A 115 2.69 32.50 4.69
N ARG A 116 3.09 31.54 3.84
CA ARG A 116 2.77 30.12 4.02
C ARG A 116 3.71 29.43 4.98
N LEU A 117 5.01 29.73 4.90
CA LEU A 117 5.99 29.22 5.86
C LEU A 117 5.62 29.64 7.29
N ARG A 118 5.17 30.89 7.49
CA ARG A 118 4.65 31.35 8.78
C ARG A 118 3.51 30.50 9.32
N GLN A 119 2.53 30.13 8.47
CA GLN A 119 1.39 29.31 8.91
C GLN A 119 1.84 27.91 9.32
N VAL A 120 2.76 27.31 8.56
CA VAL A 120 3.36 26.01 8.88
C VAL A 120 4.11 26.08 10.21
N LEU A 121 5.04 27.03 10.35
CA LEU A 121 5.87 27.14 11.55
C LEU A 121 5.05 27.49 12.80
N ARG A 122 3.93 28.21 12.64
CA ARG A 122 2.99 28.47 13.74
C ARG A 122 2.50 27.19 14.40
N ILE A 123 2.11 26.21 13.60
CA ILE A 123 1.67 24.91 14.13
C ILE A 123 2.83 24.21 14.82
N LEU A 124 3.99 24.17 14.15
CA LEU A 124 5.15 23.43 14.66
C LEU A 124 5.69 23.98 15.99
N HIS A 125 5.85 25.30 16.13
CA HIS A 125 6.39 25.85 17.39
C HIS A 125 5.41 25.73 18.56
N ASN A 126 4.10 25.79 18.33
CA ASN A 126 3.11 25.54 19.37
C ASN A 126 3.07 24.06 19.75
N ASN A 127 3.49 23.16 18.86
CA ASN A 127 3.65 21.73 19.12
C ASN A 127 5.06 21.39 19.66
N GLY A 128 5.85 22.38 20.06
CA GLY A 128 7.18 22.18 20.65
C GLY A 128 8.31 21.94 19.64
N ILE A 129 8.08 22.19 18.35
CA ILE A 129 9.08 22.03 17.28
C ILE A 129 9.48 23.42 16.78
N PHE A 130 10.74 23.82 17.00
CA PHE A 130 11.27 25.19 16.88
C PHE A 130 10.90 26.12 18.04
N LYS A 131 11.72 27.18 18.22
CA LYS A 131 11.45 28.33 19.08
C LYS A 131 11.00 29.50 18.21
N TYR A 132 10.02 30.27 18.68
CA TYR A 132 9.60 31.52 18.05
C TYR A 132 9.84 32.69 19.00
N ASN A 133 10.45 33.77 18.48
CA ASN A 133 10.62 35.02 19.19
C ASN A 133 9.72 36.09 18.55
N GLU A 134 8.68 36.47 19.27
CA GLU A 134 7.70 37.46 18.81
C GLU A 134 8.29 38.87 18.66
N SER A 135 9.28 39.24 19.49
CA SER A 135 9.83 40.61 19.51
C SER A 135 10.52 41.01 18.21
N ASN A 136 11.03 40.04 17.46
CA ASN A 136 11.76 40.24 16.21
C ASN A 136 11.28 39.33 15.07
N ASP A 137 10.13 38.67 15.26
CA ASP A 137 9.49 37.80 14.27
C ASP A 137 10.45 36.74 13.69
N SER A 138 11.16 36.03 14.58
CA SER A 138 12.20 35.07 14.20
C SER A 138 11.97 33.67 14.76
N TYR A 139 12.45 32.67 14.02
CA TYR A 139 12.46 31.28 14.43
C TYR A 139 13.89 30.81 14.67
N ALA A 140 14.06 29.86 15.59
CA ALA A 140 15.32 29.17 15.86
C ALA A 140 15.06 27.68 16.08
N ASN A 141 16.09 26.85 15.87
CA ASN A 141 16.04 25.46 16.32
C ASN A 141 15.95 25.37 17.85
N ASN A 142 15.34 24.28 18.30
CA ASN A 142 15.30 23.81 19.68
C ASN A 142 15.76 22.34 19.71
N SER A 143 15.88 21.72 20.89
CA SER A 143 16.32 20.33 21.01
C SER A 143 15.51 19.38 20.13
N THR A 144 14.19 19.54 20.03
CA THR A 144 13.36 18.68 19.17
C THR A 144 13.63 18.87 17.67
N SER A 145 13.80 20.11 17.19
CA SER A 145 14.05 20.40 15.77
C SER A 145 15.50 20.16 15.34
N GLU A 146 16.46 20.15 16.26
CA GLU A 146 17.86 19.75 15.98
C GLU A 146 17.97 18.28 15.56
N LEU A 147 17.09 17.40 16.06
CA LEU A 147 16.98 16.00 15.63
C LEU A 147 16.61 15.85 14.14
N LEU A 148 16.13 16.93 13.52
CA LEU A 148 15.68 16.99 12.13
C LEU A 148 16.73 17.56 11.17
N LEU A 149 17.91 17.95 11.66
CA LEU A 149 19.02 18.36 10.78
C LEU A 149 19.40 17.23 9.82
N SER A 150 19.72 17.58 8.57
CA SER A 150 20.03 16.60 7.51
C SER A 150 21.17 15.63 7.86
N ASP A 151 22.15 16.10 8.62
CA ASP A 151 23.35 15.37 9.07
C ASP A 151 23.27 14.90 10.53
N HIS A 152 22.14 15.09 11.22
CA HIS A 152 22.01 14.62 12.60
C HIS A 152 22.20 13.11 12.67
N TRP A 153 23.04 12.62 13.59
CA TRP A 153 23.49 11.23 13.59
C TRP A 153 22.33 10.22 13.80
N THR A 154 21.25 10.62 14.48
CA THR A 154 20.05 9.78 14.69
C THR A 154 19.16 9.67 13.47
N GLN A 155 19.28 10.59 12.51
CA GLN A 155 18.57 10.55 11.24
C GLN A 155 17.02 10.46 11.35
N TRP A 156 16.43 11.03 12.41
CA TRP A 156 14.96 11.05 12.63
C TRP A 156 14.19 11.76 11.51
N ARG A 157 14.85 12.68 10.77
CA ARG A 157 14.32 13.31 9.57
C ARG A 157 13.77 12.30 8.54
N ASN A 158 14.40 11.13 8.38
CA ASN A 158 13.94 10.12 7.40
C ASN A 158 12.57 9.52 7.79
N TRP A 159 12.27 9.46 9.09
CA TRP A 159 10.97 9.01 9.59
C TRP A 159 9.86 9.99 9.24
N VAL A 160 10.12 11.30 9.36
CA VAL A 160 9.14 12.33 9.00
C VAL A 160 8.69 12.19 7.54
N ASP A 161 9.63 11.97 6.63
CA ASP A 161 9.33 11.82 5.20
C ASP A 161 8.50 10.55 4.93
N LEU A 162 9.05 9.37 5.28
CA LEU A 162 8.41 8.08 4.97
C LEU A 162 7.06 7.90 5.70
N TYR A 163 6.99 8.26 6.99
CA TYR A 163 5.75 8.09 7.75
C TYR A 163 4.72 9.17 7.45
N GLY A 164 5.18 10.40 7.20
CA GLY A 164 4.32 11.49 6.79
C GLY A 164 3.73 11.32 5.40
N ASN A 165 4.26 10.43 4.57
CA ASN A 165 3.81 10.13 3.21
C ASN A 165 3.28 8.70 3.07
N GLU A 166 4.13 7.69 2.88
CA GLU A 166 3.70 6.33 2.52
C GLU A 166 2.91 5.62 3.65
N PHE A 167 3.35 5.69 4.90
CA PHE A 167 2.55 5.10 6.01
C PHE A 167 1.26 5.88 6.28
N TYR A 168 1.27 7.20 6.03
CA TYR A 168 0.06 8.00 6.11
C TYR A 168 -1.00 7.52 5.10
N LEU A 169 -0.56 7.12 3.90
CA LEU A 169 -1.44 6.53 2.89
C LEU A 169 -1.99 5.16 3.35
N MET A 170 -1.14 4.27 3.88
CA MET A 170 -1.58 2.98 4.44
C MET A 170 -2.68 3.14 5.50
N ALA A 171 -2.56 4.14 6.37
CA ALA A 171 -3.51 4.40 7.44
C ALA A 171 -4.92 4.73 6.95
N CYS A 172 -5.08 5.16 5.70
CA CYS A 172 -6.40 5.41 5.11
C CYS A 172 -7.22 4.12 4.94
N GLY A 173 -6.59 2.93 4.95
CA GLY A 173 -7.27 1.64 4.90
C GLY A 173 -7.87 1.17 6.24
N ILE A 174 -7.49 1.78 7.38
CA ILE A 174 -7.90 1.35 8.72
C ILE A 174 -9.42 1.16 8.87
N PRO A 175 -10.28 2.12 8.49
CA PRO A 175 -11.73 1.97 8.73
C PRO A 175 -12.34 0.78 8.00
N MET A 176 -11.80 0.41 6.85
CA MET A 176 -12.25 -0.76 6.09
C MET A 176 -11.72 -2.06 6.69
N ALA A 177 -10.46 -2.06 7.12
CA ALA A 177 -9.82 -3.21 7.75
C ALA A 177 -10.43 -3.57 9.12
N CYS A 178 -11.08 -2.62 9.80
CA CYS A 178 -11.79 -2.89 11.06
C CYS A 178 -13.15 -3.59 10.89
N ARG A 179 -13.64 -3.79 9.66
CA ARG A 179 -14.94 -4.44 9.44
C ARG A 179 -14.85 -5.93 9.76
N LYS A 180 -15.98 -6.50 10.19
CA LYS A 180 -16.05 -7.90 10.63
C LYS A 180 -15.63 -8.90 9.53
N ASP A 181 -15.88 -8.55 8.27
CA ASP A 181 -15.60 -9.32 7.06
C ASP A 181 -14.27 -8.94 6.39
N ALA A 182 -13.46 -8.06 7.00
CA ALA A 182 -12.19 -7.66 6.42
C ALA A 182 -11.15 -8.78 6.54
N VAL A 183 -10.58 -9.16 5.40
CA VAL A 183 -9.49 -10.16 5.31
C VAL A 183 -8.14 -9.56 4.93
N ARG A 184 -8.13 -8.32 4.40
CA ARG A 184 -6.92 -7.59 4.01
C ARG A 184 -6.51 -6.59 5.08
N MET A 185 -5.20 -6.39 5.25
CA MET A 185 -4.66 -5.36 6.15
C MET A 185 -4.83 -3.95 5.54
N PRO A 186 -4.79 -2.86 6.36
CA PRO A 186 -4.96 -1.49 5.89
C PRO A 186 -4.14 -1.10 4.65
N ALA A 187 -2.85 -1.46 4.59
CA ALA A 187 -2.01 -1.16 3.43
C ALA A 187 -2.52 -1.83 2.14
N GLN A 188 -2.87 -3.12 2.22
CA GLN A 188 -3.43 -3.89 1.10
C GLN A 188 -4.76 -3.31 0.63
N ILE A 189 -5.61 -2.86 1.55
CA ILE A 189 -6.88 -2.20 1.17
C ILE A 189 -6.61 -0.87 0.47
N TYR A 190 -5.71 -0.05 1.02
CA TYR A 190 -5.47 1.28 0.48
C TYR A 190 -4.81 1.23 -0.91
N PHE A 191 -3.79 0.39 -1.07
CA PHE A 191 -3.07 0.22 -2.33
C PHE A 191 -3.75 -0.76 -3.29
N ASP A 192 -4.84 -1.41 -2.86
CA ASP A 192 -5.55 -2.46 -3.58
C ASP A 192 -4.62 -3.53 -4.15
N THR A 193 -3.86 -4.15 -3.25
CA THR A 193 -2.91 -5.23 -3.57
C THR A 193 -3.12 -6.40 -2.63
N ASP A 194 -2.74 -7.59 -3.08
CA ASP A 194 -2.58 -8.78 -2.23
C ASP A 194 -1.13 -8.95 -1.74
N ASP A 195 -0.20 -8.13 -2.23
CA ASP A 195 1.20 -8.13 -1.80
C ASP A 195 1.36 -7.74 -0.33
N ASP A 196 2.39 -8.28 0.32
CA ASP A 196 2.88 -7.73 1.58
C ASP A 196 3.60 -6.38 1.37
N MET A 197 3.83 -5.64 2.46
CA MET A 197 4.46 -4.32 2.39
C MET A 197 5.82 -4.35 1.68
N PHE A 198 6.67 -5.35 1.92
CA PHE A 198 8.01 -5.40 1.34
C PHE A 198 7.95 -5.65 -0.16
N THR A 199 7.12 -6.61 -0.58
CA THR A 199 6.88 -6.91 -1.99
C THR A 199 6.33 -5.67 -2.72
N TYR A 200 5.33 -5.01 -2.16
CA TYR A 200 4.77 -3.79 -2.72
C TYR A 200 5.80 -2.65 -2.76
N PHE A 201 6.55 -2.43 -1.66
CA PHE A 201 7.58 -1.38 -1.61
C PHE A 201 8.72 -1.63 -2.58
N ALA A 202 9.07 -2.89 -2.84
CA ALA A 202 10.07 -3.24 -3.82
C ALA A 202 9.60 -2.86 -5.23
N ALA A 203 8.35 -3.21 -5.58
CA ALA A 203 7.74 -2.86 -6.86
C ALA A 203 7.64 -1.33 -7.07
N GLN A 204 7.43 -0.57 -6.00
CA GLN A 204 7.39 0.91 -6.05
C GLN A 204 8.79 1.58 -5.98
N GLY A 205 9.87 0.82 -5.78
CA GLY A 205 11.21 1.37 -5.59
C GLY A 205 11.42 2.10 -4.25
N TRP A 206 10.61 1.81 -3.23
CA TRP A 206 10.63 2.49 -1.93
C TRP A 206 11.51 1.81 -0.88
N VAL A 207 11.93 0.57 -1.13
CA VAL A 207 12.80 -0.20 -0.22
C VAL A 207 14.06 0.56 0.23
N PRO A 208 14.80 1.29 -0.63
CA PRO A 208 15.96 2.07 -0.17
C PRO A 208 15.61 3.13 0.88
N ARG A 209 14.46 3.79 0.74
CA ARG A 209 13.97 4.78 1.73
C ARG A 209 13.60 4.08 3.03
N LEU A 210 12.89 2.96 2.96
CA LEU A 210 12.57 2.13 4.13
C LEU A 210 13.84 1.72 4.89
N HIS A 211 14.81 1.11 4.20
CA HIS A 211 16.08 0.70 4.80
C HIS A 211 16.84 1.87 5.45
N LYS A 212 16.88 3.03 4.79
CA LYS A 212 17.51 4.24 5.33
C LYS A 212 16.82 4.70 6.62
N THR A 213 15.48 4.72 6.64
CA THR A 213 14.68 5.12 7.80
C THR A 213 14.88 4.17 8.98
N LEU A 214 14.74 2.86 8.75
CA LEU A 214 14.91 1.83 9.79
C LEU A 214 16.36 1.81 10.31
N GLY A 215 17.35 1.94 9.43
CA GLY A 215 18.77 2.02 9.80
C GLY A 215 19.10 3.24 10.68
N GLY A 216 18.48 4.40 10.42
CA GLY A 216 18.59 5.58 11.28
C GLY A 216 18.01 5.34 12.67
N GLY A 217 16.80 4.76 12.73
CA GLY A 217 16.15 4.40 13.98
C GLY A 217 16.92 3.38 14.80
N ALA A 218 17.56 2.39 14.16
CA ALA A 218 18.40 1.41 14.83
C ALA A 218 19.61 2.07 15.51
N LYS A 219 20.32 2.96 14.78
CA LYS A 219 21.45 3.72 15.34
C LYS A 219 21.03 4.60 16.51
N ALA A 220 19.92 5.33 16.37
CA ALA A 220 19.43 6.25 17.39
C ALA A 220 19.13 5.57 18.74
N GLN A 221 18.67 4.31 18.70
CA GLN A 221 18.26 3.54 19.87
C GLN A 221 19.38 2.66 20.45
N GLY A 222 20.44 2.42 19.68
CA GLY A 222 21.59 1.58 20.05
C GLY A 222 22.21 1.92 21.41
N PRO A 223 22.53 3.19 21.73
CA PRO A 223 23.16 3.54 23.00
C PRO A 223 22.40 3.03 24.22
N GLY A 224 21.07 3.20 24.24
CA GLY A 224 20.21 2.73 25.33
C GLY A 224 20.20 1.21 25.46
N ILE A 225 20.05 0.51 24.33
CA ILE A 225 20.05 -0.96 24.27
C ILE A 225 21.38 -1.50 24.83
N LEU A 226 22.50 -0.92 24.45
CA LEU A 226 23.84 -1.36 24.85
C LEU A 226 24.21 -1.03 26.30
N GLU A 227 23.55 -0.04 26.92
CA GLU A 227 23.85 0.43 28.29
C GLU A 227 22.90 -0.14 29.33
N ASP A 228 21.63 -0.33 28.99
CA ASP A 228 20.58 -0.54 30.00
C ASP A 228 20.21 -2.01 30.23
N TYR A 229 20.52 -2.89 29.28
CA TYR A 229 20.48 -4.34 29.50
C TYR A 229 21.82 -4.84 30.07
N PRO A 230 21.83 -5.73 31.09
CA PRO A 230 23.05 -6.21 31.75
C PRO A 230 23.83 -7.23 30.91
N TRP A 231 24.41 -6.78 29.80
CA TRP A 231 25.18 -7.63 28.88
C TRP A 231 26.38 -8.31 29.56
N GLU A 232 26.89 -7.76 30.66
CA GLU A 232 27.95 -8.33 31.49
C GLU A 232 27.58 -9.70 32.10
N ASP A 233 26.30 -9.95 32.35
CA ASP A 233 25.84 -11.25 32.85
C ASP A 233 26.10 -12.37 31.83
N LEU A 234 26.24 -12.01 30.56
CA LEU A 234 26.45 -12.93 29.44
C LEU A 234 27.92 -13.15 29.10
N GLU A 235 28.87 -12.50 29.77
CA GLU A 235 30.30 -12.59 29.39
C GLU A 235 30.80 -14.04 29.25
N GLY A 236 31.59 -14.29 28.21
CA GLY A 236 32.11 -15.63 27.91
C GLY A 236 31.10 -16.58 27.27
N THR A 237 29.88 -16.14 26.96
CA THR A 237 28.90 -16.91 26.20
C THR A 237 28.89 -16.53 24.72
N LYS A 238 28.15 -17.33 23.96
CA LYS A 238 27.85 -17.11 22.55
C LYS A 238 26.34 -16.98 22.40
N PHE A 239 25.90 -15.93 21.70
CA PHE A 239 24.48 -15.67 21.46
C PHE A 239 24.14 -15.72 19.97
N LEU A 240 22.89 -16.07 19.66
CA LEU A 240 22.33 -16.03 18.31
C LEU A 240 21.27 -14.93 18.22
N ASP A 241 21.44 -14.00 17.28
CA ASP A 241 20.41 -13.04 16.92
C ASP A 241 19.51 -13.66 15.83
N VAL A 242 18.25 -13.93 16.17
CA VAL A 242 17.26 -14.58 15.30
C VAL A 242 16.42 -13.51 14.61
N GLY A 243 16.41 -13.51 13.28
CA GLY A 243 15.95 -12.37 12.49
C GLY A 243 16.91 -11.18 12.60
N GLY A 244 18.21 -11.44 12.76
CA GLY A 244 19.22 -10.42 13.07
C GLY A 244 19.59 -9.50 11.90
N GLY A 245 18.97 -9.71 10.72
CA GLY A 245 19.21 -8.92 9.53
C GLY A 245 20.67 -8.99 9.09
N SER A 246 21.22 -7.84 8.71
CA SER A 246 22.59 -7.74 8.24
C SER A 246 23.66 -7.81 9.35
N GLY A 247 23.27 -8.06 10.61
CA GLY A 247 24.19 -8.23 11.75
C GLY A 247 24.52 -6.98 12.56
N GLY A 248 23.81 -5.87 12.36
CA GLY A 248 24.14 -4.57 12.99
C GLY A 248 24.09 -4.59 14.53
N LEU A 249 23.06 -5.21 15.12
CA LEU A 249 22.92 -5.32 16.58
C LEU A 249 24.04 -6.17 17.18
N VAL A 250 24.32 -7.33 16.57
CA VAL A 250 25.42 -8.21 16.95
C VAL A 250 26.74 -7.44 16.98
N ALA A 251 27.04 -6.69 15.91
CA ALA A 251 28.27 -5.93 15.81
C ALA A 251 28.40 -4.87 16.93
N GLU A 252 27.32 -4.14 17.22
CA GLU A 252 27.28 -3.13 18.28
C GLU A 252 27.50 -3.72 19.68
N ILE A 253 26.85 -4.84 20.00
CA ILE A 253 27.05 -5.55 21.27
C ILE A 253 28.51 -6.01 21.39
N LEU A 254 29.06 -6.63 20.34
CA LEU A 254 30.43 -7.16 20.35
C LEU A 254 31.50 -6.06 20.39
N ARG A 255 31.23 -4.87 19.83
CA ARG A 255 32.12 -3.69 19.98
C ARG A 255 32.26 -3.27 21.44
N LYS A 256 31.17 -3.35 22.22
CA LYS A 256 31.17 -2.98 23.64
C LYS A 256 31.59 -4.13 24.56
N ARG A 257 31.32 -5.38 24.18
CA ARG A 257 31.54 -6.59 24.99
C ARG A 257 32.37 -7.62 24.22
N LYS A 258 33.68 -7.39 24.16
CA LYS A 258 34.65 -8.23 23.39
C LYS A 258 34.79 -9.68 23.89
N THR A 259 34.29 -9.99 25.09
CA THR A 259 34.27 -11.35 25.66
C THR A 259 33.12 -12.20 25.12
N LEU A 260 32.13 -11.60 24.47
CA LEU A 260 31.03 -12.30 23.83
C LEU A 260 31.44 -12.81 22.44
N ARG A 261 30.65 -13.75 21.92
CA ARG A 261 30.65 -14.19 20.53
C ARG A 261 29.23 -14.13 19.99
N GLY A 262 29.08 -13.74 18.73
CA GLY A 262 27.77 -13.59 18.09
C GLY A 262 27.56 -14.60 16.97
N GLY A 263 26.29 -14.81 16.64
CA GLY A 263 25.82 -15.46 15.42
C GLY A 263 24.56 -14.75 14.93
N VAL A 264 24.20 -14.99 13.67
CA VAL A 264 22.99 -14.45 13.05
C VAL A 264 22.24 -15.58 12.36
N LEU A 265 20.92 -15.63 12.54
CA LEU A 265 20.01 -16.46 11.76
C LEU A 265 19.04 -15.54 11.01
N ASP A 266 18.98 -15.67 9.69
CA ASP A 266 18.05 -14.94 8.82
C ASP A 266 17.88 -15.66 7.48
N LYS A 267 17.08 -15.11 6.56
CA LYS A 267 16.89 -15.63 5.20
C LYS A 267 18.21 -15.70 4.44
N PRO A 268 18.34 -16.65 3.48
CA PRO A 268 19.59 -16.88 2.75
C PRO A 268 20.24 -15.61 2.16
N GLU A 269 19.45 -14.79 1.47
CA GLU A 269 19.91 -13.55 0.83
C GLU A 269 20.41 -12.50 1.84
N ILE A 270 19.85 -12.48 3.05
CA ILE A 270 20.26 -11.58 4.13
C ILE A 270 21.55 -12.04 4.79
N ILE A 271 21.73 -13.36 4.93
CA ILE A 271 22.94 -13.94 5.51
C ILE A 271 24.15 -13.77 4.59
N ASP A 272 23.97 -13.79 3.28
CA ASP A 272 25.07 -13.48 2.36
C ASP A 272 25.54 -12.02 2.50
N LEU A 273 24.62 -11.09 2.77
CA LEU A 273 24.96 -9.71 3.14
C LEU A 273 25.67 -9.65 4.51
N ALA A 274 25.21 -10.41 5.51
CA ALA A 274 25.85 -10.46 6.82
C ALA A 274 27.30 -10.98 6.73
N LYS A 275 27.54 -12.05 5.96
CA LYS A 275 28.89 -12.58 5.68
C LYS A 275 29.78 -11.51 5.08
N THR A 276 29.28 -10.80 4.07
CA THR A 276 30.01 -9.68 3.45
C THR A 276 30.34 -8.61 4.47
N ASN A 277 29.38 -8.23 5.31
CA ASN A 277 29.60 -7.19 6.33
C ASN A 277 30.63 -7.57 7.40
N PHE A 278 30.68 -8.84 7.83
CA PHE A 278 31.61 -9.29 8.87
C PHE A 278 32.99 -9.72 8.34
N HIS A 279 33.06 -10.28 7.12
CA HIS A 279 34.25 -11.00 6.65
C HIS A 279 34.93 -10.41 5.41
N SER A 280 34.28 -9.53 4.65
CA SER A 280 34.97 -8.80 3.58
C SER A 280 35.93 -7.76 4.16
N ALA A 281 37.03 -7.50 3.44
CA ALA A 281 38.04 -6.52 3.88
C ALA A 281 37.48 -5.09 4.04
N ASP A 282 36.45 -4.75 3.27
CA ASP A 282 35.70 -3.50 3.28
C ASP A 282 34.31 -3.63 3.95
N GLY A 283 34.06 -4.75 4.63
CA GLY A 283 32.79 -5.02 5.33
C GLY A 283 32.53 -4.03 6.47
N LEU A 284 31.26 -3.67 6.67
CA LEU A 284 30.82 -2.69 7.68
C LEU A 284 31.17 -3.06 9.13
N PHE A 285 31.38 -4.35 9.40
CA PHE A 285 31.61 -4.91 10.73
C PHE A 285 32.90 -5.76 10.79
N ALA A 286 33.83 -5.56 9.84
CA ALA A 286 35.10 -6.27 9.80
C ALA A 286 35.92 -6.13 11.11
N ASP A 287 35.76 -5.03 11.85
CA ASP A 287 36.40 -4.77 13.14
C ASP A 287 35.99 -5.74 14.27
N VAL A 288 34.90 -6.48 14.08
CA VAL A 288 34.40 -7.52 15.00
C VAL A 288 34.20 -8.86 14.31
N GLY A 289 34.64 -9.02 13.06
CA GLY A 289 34.47 -10.27 12.29
C GLY A 289 35.07 -11.49 12.99
N GLU A 290 36.19 -11.35 13.71
CA GLU A 290 36.79 -12.47 14.48
C GLU A 290 35.92 -12.96 15.66
N LEU A 291 34.91 -12.17 16.05
CA LEU A 291 33.98 -12.49 17.13
C LEU A 291 32.69 -13.16 16.63
N VAL A 292 32.54 -13.34 15.32
CA VAL A 292 31.41 -13.99 14.64
C VAL A 292 31.98 -15.00 13.66
N SER A 293 31.88 -16.31 13.91
CA SER A 293 32.39 -17.29 12.95
C SER A 293 31.48 -17.32 11.71
N GLU A 294 32.04 -17.57 10.51
CA GLU A 294 31.23 -17.86 9.32
C GLU A 294 30.28 -19.04 9.55
N SER A 295 30.68 -20.02 10.38
CA SER A 295 29.84 -21.16 10.78
C SER A 295 28.65 -20.78 11.65
N ASP A 296 28.61 -19.54 12.14
CA ASP A 296 27.58 -18.99 13.02
C ASP A 296 26.66 -17.99 12.30
N LEU A 297 26.79 -17.91 10.98
CA LEU A 297 25.91 -17.17 10.08
C LEU A 297 25.02 -18.17 9.36
N PHE A 298 23.81 -18.36 9.90
CA PHE A 298 22.90 -19.42 9.48
C PHE A 298 21.84 -18.87 8.53
N ALA A 299 21.88 -19.32 7.28
CA ALA A 299 20.78 -19.14 6.34
C ALA A 299 19.65 -20.12 6.67
N GLY A 300 18.46 -19.61 6.99
CA GLY A 300 17.33 -20.48 7.32
C GLY A 300 16.05 -19.73 7.64
N ASP A 301 15.05 -20.51 8.05
CA ASP A 301 13.74 -20.02 8.47
C ASP A 301 13.50 -20.44 9.94
N PHE A 302 13.38 -19.46 10.82
CA PHE A 302 13.15 -19.66 12.25
C PHE A 302 11.76 -20.26 12.56
N LEU A 303 10.82 -20.24 11.61
CA LEU A 303 9.55 -20.97 11.71
C LEU A 303 9.72 -22.48 11.51
N ILE A 304 10.88 -22.92 11.00
CA ILE A 304 11.19 -24.32 10.71
C ILE A 304 12.23 -24.85 11.68
N ASN A 305 13.41 -24.23 11.73
CA ASN A 305 14.54 -24.73 12.52
C ASN A 305 15.41 -23.60 13.06
N ILE A 306 15.94 -23.81 14.27
CA ILE A 306 16.80 -22.85 14.96
C ILE A 306 18.06 -23.57 15.46
N PRO A 307 19.28 -23.10 15.13
CA PRO A 307 20.54 -23.66 15.62
C PRO A 307 20.68 -23.55 17.14
N SER A 308 21.32 -24.54 17.78
CA SER A 308 21.49 -24.57 19.23
C SER A 308 22.51 -23.57 19.77
N PHE A 309 22.03 -22.65 20.60
CA PHE A 309 22.81 -21.66 21.35
C PHE A 309 22.40 -21.64 22.83
N GLU A 310 23.24 -21.05 23.69
CA GLU A 310 22.88 -20.80 25.09
C GLU A 310 21.96 -19.56 25.21
N VAL A 311 22.23 -18.51 24.44
CA VAL A 311 21.49 -17.25 24.50
C VAL A 311 20.92 -16.91 23.13
N TYR A 312 19.66 -16.47 23.10
CA TYR A 312 19.02 -15.96 21.89
C TYR A 312 18.57 -14.52 22.08
N ILE A 313 18.66 -13.75 21.01
CA ILE A 313 18.17 -12.38 20.93
C ILE A 313 17.22 -12.30 19.74
N MET A 314 16.14 -11.53 19.89
CA MET A 314 15.28 -11.11 18.79
C MET A 314 14.98 -9.63 18.96
N LYS A 315 15.09 -8.82 17.90
CA LYS A 315 14.75 -7.40 17.93
C LYS A 315 13.79 -7.08 16.80
N TRP A 316 12.64 -6.49 17.14
CA TRP A 316 11.62 -6.07 16.15
C TRP A 316 11.31 -7.19 15.15
N CYS A 317 10.87 -8.34 15.65
CA CYS A 317 10.59 -9.51 14.80
C CYS A 317 9.33 -10.26 15.22
N LEU A 318 9.14 -10.58 16.50
CA LEU A 318 7.92 -11.24 16.99
C LEU A 318 6.68 -10.34 16.88
N HIS A 319 6.85 -9.02 16.86
CA HIS A 319 5.74 -8.08 16.63
C HIS A 319 5.19 -8.11 15.19
N ASP A 320 5.92 -8.66 14.21
CA ASP A 320 5.43 -8.84 12.83
C ASP A 320 4.41 -9.97 12.72
N TRP A 321 4.24 -10.75 13.78
CA TRP A 321 3.51 -12.00 13.76
C TRP A 321 2.37 -12.01 14.78
N ASP A 322 1.27 -12.67 14.40
CA ASP A 322 0.20 -13.06 15.32
C ASP A 322 0.68 -14.03 16.41
N ASP A 323 -0.16 -14.21 17.44
CA ASP A 323 0.12 -15.11 18.56
C ASP A 323 0.41 -16.57 18.12
N SER A 324 -0.23 -17.09 17.06
CA SER A 324 -0.02 -18.47 16.61
C SER A 324 1.42 -18.68 16.13
N LYS A 325 1.90 -17.77 15.28
CA LYS A 325 3.28 -17.81 14.76
C LYS A 325 4.29 -17.43 15.84
N ALA A 326 3.98 -16.47 16.71
CA ALA A 326 4.85 -16.12 17.84
C ALA A 326 5.06 -17.34 18.78
N LEU A 327 4.01 -18.10 19.09
CA LEU A 327 4.09 -19.35 19.86
C LEU A 327 5.01 -20.38 19.18
N LYS A 328 4.89 -20.54 17.85
CA LYS A 328 5.74 -21.45 17.08
C LYS A 328 7.21 -21.06 17.18
N ILE A 329 7.53 -19.78 16.98
CA ILE A 329 8.91 -19.26 17.03
C ILE A 329 9.51 -19.47 18.43
N MET A 330 8.80 -19.04 19.47
CA MET A 330 9.26 -19.19 20.86
C MET A 330 9.44 -20.67 21.25
N THR A 331 8.61 -21.57 20.71
CA THR A 331 8.74 -23.02 20.91
C THR A 331 9.98 -23.57 20.22
N ASN A 332 10.26 -23.17 18.97
CA ASN A 332 11.46 -23.58 18.24
C ASN A 332 12.73 -23.14 18.98
N ILE A 333 12.77 -21.90 19.49
CA ILE A 333 13.90 -21.41 20.29
C ILE A 333 14.03 -22.23 21.57
N ARG A 334 12.91 -22.55 22.22
CA ARG A 334 12.89 -23.33 23.46
C ARG A 334 13.37 -24.77 23.28
N ASN A 335 13.15 -25.34 22.11
CA ASN A 335 13.65 -26.67 21.76
C ASN A 335 15.14 -26.64 21.41
N ALA A 336 15.60 -25.55 20.78
CA ALA A 336 16.99 -25.39 20.38
C ALA A 336 17.93 -24.97 21.53
N ILE A 337 17.42 -24.29 22.56
CA ILE A 337 18.25 -23.71 23.63
C ILE A 337 19.01 -24.75 24.44
N THR A 338 20.32 -24.53 24.54
CA THR A 338 21.22 -25.37 25.34
C THR A 338 21.06 -25.05 26.81
N LYS A 339 20.99 -26.07 27.66
CA LYS A 339 20.88 -25.91 29.11
C LYS A 339 22.19 -25.40 29.73
N GLY A 340 22.12 -24.24 30.38
CA GLY A 340 23.24 -23.57 31.02
C GLY A 340 22.76 -22.53 32.05
N PRO A 341 23.67 -22.03 32.89
CA PRO A 341 23.34 -21.04 33.91
C PRO A 341 23.01 -19.66 33.32
N LYS A 342 23.40 -19.39 32.07
CA LYS A 342 23.14 -18.11 31.39
C LYS A 342 22.04 -18.21 30.34
N SER A 343 21.46 -19.40 30.14
CA SER A 343 20.45 -19.67 29.12
C SER A 343 19.23 -18.75 29.23
N ARG A 344 18.99 -17.96 28.19
CA ARG A 344 17.86 -17.03 28.12
C ARG A 344 17.52 -16.63 26.68
N LEU A 345 16.29 -16.17 26.50
CA LEU A 345 15.80 -15.47 25.31
C LEU A 345 15.59 -14.00 25.68
N ILE A 346 16.14 -13.09 24.90
CA ILE A 346 16.03 -11.64 25.07
C ILE A 346 15.26 -11.08 23.89
N ILE A 347 14.08 -10.54 24.15
CA ILE A 347 13.25 -9.89 23.12
C ILE A 347 13.36 -8.37 23.30
N LEU A 348 13.80 -7.68 22.26
CA LEU A 348 13.92 -6.23 22.19
C LEU A 348 12.74 -5.69 21.38
N GLU A 349 11.61 -5.49 22.04
CA GLU A 349 10.35 -5.03 21.42
C GLU A 349 9.63 -4.04 22.32
N SER A 350 8.64 -3.34 21.77
CA SER A 350 7.86 -2.40 22.54
C SER A 350 6.94 -3.12 23.52
N LEU A 351 6.68 -2.50 24.67
CA LEU A 351 5.68 -2.98 25.61
C LEU A 351 4.44 -2.09 25.47
N LEU A 352 3.32 -2.71 25.11
CA LEU A 352 2.05 -1.99 24.99
C LEU A 352 1.63 -1.47 26.37
N THR A 353 1.60 -0.15 26.53
CA THR A 353 1.34 0.54 27.80
C THR A 353 0.49 1.81 27.60
N ASP A 354 -0.27 2.16 28.63
CA ASP A 354 -1.07 3.40 28.65
C ASP A 354 -0.21 4.63 28.99
N GLY A 355 -0.84 5.81 28.94
CA GLY A 355 -0.19 7.07 29.29
C GLY A 355 0.46 7.77 28.10
N GLN A 356 0.97 8.97 28.35
CA GLN A 356 1.62 9.79 27.34
C GLN A 356 2.96 9.18 26.95
N SER A 357 3.75 8.71 27.92
CA SER A 357 5.04 8.07 27.70
C SER A 357 4.93 6.76 26.91
N GLY A 358 3.83 6.02 27.06
CA GLY A 358 3.54 4.76 26.34
C GLY A 358 2.97 4.92 24.93
N ARG A 359 2.74 6.14 24.44
CA ARG A 359 2.06 6.38 23.14
C ARG A 359 2.74 5.73 21.93
N LEU A 360 4.06 5.55 21.95
CA LEU A 360 4.80 5.00 20.82
C LEU A 360 4.49 3.52 20.58
N SER A 361 4.29 2.71 21.62
CA SER A 361 3.90 1.31 21.43
C SER A 361 2.48 1.18 20.89
N ARG A 362 1.58 2.11 21.23
CA ARG A 362 0.23 2.17 20.64
C ARG A 362 0.25 2.56 19.15
N TYR A 363 1.15 3.46 18.75
CA TYR A 363 1.36 3.72 17.33
C TYR A 363 2.00 2.52 16.64
N GLY A 364 3.00 1.89 17.27
CA GLY A 364 3.65 0.68 16.78
C GLY A 364 2.65 -0.43 16.51
N ASP A 365 1.70 -0.66 17.41
CA ASP A 365 0.64 -1.68 17.29
C ASP A 365 -0.17 -1.51 15.99
N ILE A 366 -0.68 -0.28 15.78
CA ILE A 366 -1.42 0.04 14.56
C ILE A 366 -0.51 -0.05 13.34
N ILE A 367 0.74 0.37 13.42
CA ILE A 367 1.70 0.28 12.31
C ILE A 367 1.94 -1.17 11.91
N MET A 368 2.20 -2.06 12.86
CA MET A 368 2.43 -3.49 12.60
C MET A 368 1.20 -4.15 12.00
N TRP A 369 0.00 -3.84 12.51
CA TRP A 369 -1.23 -4.31 11.89
C TRP A 369 -1.39 -3.77 10.46
N MET A 370 -1.12 -2.48 10.23
CA MET A 370 -1.24 -1.84 8.91
C MET A 370 -0.30 -2.44 7.87
N SER A 371 0.92 -2.81 8.25
CA SER A 371 2.00 -3.17 7.31
C SER A 371 2.32 -4.65 7.22
N ALA A 372 2.15 -5.40 8.30
CA ALA A 372 2.59 -6.79 8.43
C ALA A 372 1.49 -7.72 8.95
N ASN A 373 0.30 -7.18 9.25
CA ASN A 373 -0.74 -7.88 10.01
C ASN A 373 -0.23 -8.43 11.36
N GLY A 374 0.75 -7.73 11.94
CA GLY A 374 1.34 -8.01 13.24
C GLY A 374 0.67 -7.24 14.38
N GLU A 375 1.21 -7.37 15.58
CA GLU A 375 0.67 -6.75 16.80
C GLU A 375 1.77 -6.48 17.85
N GLU A 376 1.60 -5.42 18.63
CA GLU A 376 2.40 -5.16 19.83
C GLU A 376 1.72 -5.79 21.06
N ARG A 377 2.50 -6.23 22.04
CA ARG A 377 1.99 -7.00 23.18
C ARG A 377 2.23 -6.29 24.51
N ASN A 378 1.24 -6.36 25.40
CA ASN A 378 1.42 -5.96 26.79
C ASN A 378 2.08 -7.07 27.61
N GLU A 379 2.47 -6.75 28.85
CA GLU A 379 3.15 -7.72 29.74
C GLU A 379 2.33 -8.99 29.99
N LYS A 380 1.00 -8.88 30.09
CA LYS A 380 0.14 -10.03 30.33
C LYS A 380 0.14 -10.99 29.14
N GLN A 381 0.09 -10.46 27.91
CA GLN A 381 0.19 -11.26 26.68
C GLN A 381 1.57 -11.94 26.60
N TRP A 382 2.66 -11.21 26.85
CA TRP A 382 4.01 -11.79 26.89
C TRP A 382 4.16 -12.92 27.93
N ARG A 383 3.61 -12.75 29.13
CA ARG A 383 3.61 -13.79 30.16
C ARG A 383 2.80 -15.02 29.72
N ASN A 384 1.70 -14.81 28.99
CA ASN A 384 0.88 -15.89 28.47
C ASN A 384 1.60 -16.69 27.37
N LEU A 385 2.23 -16.01 26.42
CA LEU A 385 3.06 -16.64 25.38
C LEU A 385 4.19 -17.46 26.01
N ALA A 386 4.92 -16.85 26.96
CA ALA A 386 6.02 -17.53 27.65
C ALA A 386 5.55 -18.80 28.37
N LYS A 387 4.45 -18.73 29.11
CA LYS A 387 3.90 -19.88 29.83
C LYS A 387 3.55 -21.03 28.88
N GLN A 388 2.94 -20.74 27.73
CA GLN A 388 2.54 -21.74 26.74
C GLN A 388 3.73 -22.41 26.04
N THR A 389 4.87 -21.72 25.99
CA THR A 389 6.06 -22.14 25.24
C THR A 389 7.22 -22.54 26.16
N GLY A 390 6.93 -22.90 27.42
CA GLY A 390 7.94 -23.41 28.35
C GLY A 390 8.99 -22.38 28.80
N TRP A 391 8.64 -21.10 28.78
CA TRP A 391 9.46 -19.98 29.25
C TRP A 391 8.85 -19.33 30.50
N LYS A 392 9.70 -18.63 31.25
CA LYS A 392 9.31 -17.72 32.33
C LYS A 392 9.83 -16.33 32.04
N LEU A 393 8.95 -15.34 32.02
CA LEU A 393 9.37 -13.93 31.98
C LEU A 393 10.09 -13.60 33.29
N ASN A 394 11.41 -13.40 33.22
CA ASN A 394 12.26 -13.10 34.36
C ASN A 394 12.18 -11.62 34.72
N LYS A 395 12.46 -10.74 33.76
CA LYS A 395 12.49 -9.29 33.98
C LYS A 395 12.29 -8.51 32.68
N ILE A 396 11.71 -7.31 32.80
CA ILE A 396 11.64 -6.30 31.73
C ILE A 396 12.57 -5.16 32.11
N TYR A 397 13.45 -4.76 31.19
CA TYR A 397 14.40 -3.67 31.36
C TYR A 397 13.99 -2.50 30.45
N PRO A 398 13.60 -1.34 31.03
CA PRO A 398 13.46 -0.11 30.26
C PRO A 398 14.81 0.32 29.68
N LEU A 399 14.80 0.80 28.43
CA LEU A 399 16.01 1.20 27.70
C LEU A 399 15.89 2.68 27.34
N ARG A 400 16.80 3.52 27.86
CA ARG A 400 16.75 4.98 27.65
C ARG A 400 16.94 5.34 26.18
N ASN A 401 16.18 6.31 25.69
CA ASN A 401 16.21 6.76 24.28
C ASN A 401 15.95 5.62 23.27
N ALA A 402 15.33 4.53 23.70
CA ALA A 402 14.92 3.43 22.86
C ALA A 402 13.40 3.21 23.00
N TRP A 403 12.74 2.90 21.88
CA TRP A 403 11.33 2.52 21.89
C TRP A 403 11.09 1.08 22.40
N PRO A 404 11.96 0.08 22.13
CA PRO A 404 11.79 -1.21 22.75
C PRO A 404 12.26 -1.19 24.22
N CYS A 405 11.75 -2.14 25.00
CA CYS A 405 12.38 -2.60 26.23
C CYS A 405 13.08 -3.94 25.97
N ALA A 406 13.91 -4.41 26.91
CA ALA A 406 14.41 -5.78 26.87
C ALA A 406 13.54 -6.68 27.75
N ILE A 407 12.84 -7.62 27.15
CA ILE A 407 12.01 -8.63 27.81
C ILE A 407 12.84 -9.91 27.90
N GLU A 408 13.26 -10.24 29.12
CA GLU A 408 14.09 -11.41 29.37
C GLU A 408 13.24 -12.61 29.79
N PHE A 409 13.40 -13.70 29.05
CA PHE A 409 12.80 -15.00 29.33
C PHE A 409 13.86 -16.03 29.69
N VAL A 410 13.62 -16.80 30.74
CA VAL A 410 14.44 -17.95 31.13
C VAL A 410 13.68 -19.25 30.88
N PRO A 411 14.34 -20.33 30.44
CA PRO A 411 13.67 -21.61 30.21
C PRO A 411 13.08 -22.16 31.50
N ASP A 412 11.82 -22.60 31.45
CA ASP A 412 11.28 -23.45 32.51
C ASP A 412 11.61 -24.92 32.23
N TRP A 413 12.66 -25.42 32.88
CA TRP A 413 13.10 -26.81 32.71
C TRP A 413 12.16 -27.85 33.33
N ASN A 414 11.22 -27.41 34.17
CA ASN A 414 10.30 -28.30 34.87
C ASN A 414 8.95 -28.46 34.15
N THR A 415 8.68 -27.62 33.15
CA THR A 415 7.47 -27.74 32.34
C THR A 415 7.72 -28.71 31.20
N THR A 416 6.96 -29.81 31.16
CA THR A 416 6.85 -30.67 29.98
C THR A 416 6.01 -29.92 28.95
N MET A 417 6.58 -29.67 27.77
CA MET A 417 5.84 -29.08 26.65
C MET A 417 4.67 -30.01 26.28
N ASP A 418 3.45 -29.48 26.26
CA ASP A 418 2.28 -30.25 25.87
C ASP A 418 2.30 -30.43 24.34
N GLU A 419 2.45 -31.69 23.88
CA GLU A 419 2.52 -32.02 22.44
C GLU A 419 1.24 -31.59 21.69
N SER A 420 0.10 -31.41 22.39
CA SER A 420 -1.16 -30.97 21.79
C SER A 420 -1.15 -29.53 21.25
N VAL A 421 -0.27 -28.66 21.76
CA VAL A 421 -0.08 -27.29 21.25
C VAL A 421 0.52 -27.30 19.84
N MET A 422 1.30 -28.34 19.51
CA MET A 422 1.88 -28.54 18.17
C MET A 422 0.85 -29.08 17.16
N GLU A 423 -0.20 -29.78 17.61
CA GLU A 423 -1.25 -30.33 16.74
C GLU A 423 -2.22 -29.23 16.28
N GLY A 424 -2.64 -28.33 17.19
CA GLY A 424 -3.54 -27.20 16.86
C GLY A 424 -2.90 -26.18 15.90
N ALA A 425 -1.57 -26.01 15.95
CA ALA A 425 -0.83 -25.17 15.01
C ALA A 425 -0.65 -25.83 13.63
N LYS A 426 -0.72 -27.17 13.53
CA LYS A 426 -0.69 -27.90 12.26
C LYS A 426 -2.04 -27.89 11.55
N GLU A 427 -3.16 -27.90 12.28
CA GLU A 427 -4.51 -27.83 11.69
C GLU A 427 -4.82 -26.46 11.09
N ALA A 428 -4.34 -25.37 11.69
CA ALA A 428 -4.52 -24.01 11.16
C ALA A 428 -3.79 -23.74 9.82
N LEU A 429 -2.83 -24.60 9.43
CA LEU A 429 -2.05 -24.46 8.19
C LEU A 429 -2.56 -25.34 7.03
N ASN A 430 -3.46 -26.30 7.30
CA ASN A 430 -3.95 -27.27 6.30
C ASN A 430 -5.38 -26.97 5.81
N GLY A 431 -5.97 -25.83 6.19
CA GLY A 431 -7.34 -25.44 5.82
C GLY A 431 -7.53 -25.02 4.35
N ASP A 432 -6.46 -24.73 3.62
CA ASP A 432 -6.51 -24.24 2.23
C ASP A 432 -6.26 -25.35 1.22
N ALA A 433 -7.11 -26.38 1.22
CA ALA A 433 -7.34 -27.23 0.06
C ALA A 433 -8.49 -28.20 0.36
N GLN A 434 -9.71 -27.89 -0.09
CA GLN A 434 -10.66 -28.83 -0.72
C GLN A 434 -12.00 -28.11 -0.94
N VAL A 435 -12.24 -27.61 -2.16
CA VAL A 435 -13.60 -27.30 -2.61
C VAL A 435 -14.08 -28.44 -3.50
N SER A 436 -15.10 -29.14 -3.01
CA SER A 436 -15.78 -30.24 -3.69
C SER A 436 -16.70 -29.71 -4.78
N SER A 437 -16.63 -30.34 -5.96
CA SER A 437 -17.50 -30.04 -7.09
C SER A 437 -18.91 -30.61 -6.86
N VAL A 438 -19.89 -29.73 -6.67
CA VAL A 438 -21.31 -30.09 -6.75
C VAL A 438 -21.81 -29.69 -8.14
N THR A 439 -22.08 -30.69 -8.97
CA THR A 439 -22.75 -30.50 -10.27
C THR A 439 -24.26 -30.51 -10.04
N ASN A 440 -24.91 -29.35 -10.20
CA ASN A 440 -26.35 -29.28 -10.39
C ASN A 440 -26.64 -29.15 -11.89
N GLY A 441 -27.35 -30.14 -12.43
CA GLY A 441 -27.72 -30.20 -13.84
C GLY A 441 -28.93 -29.33 -14.15
N PHE A 442 -28.84 -28.56 -15.23
CA PHE A 442 -29.97 -28.16 -16.05
C PHE A 442 -29.58 -28.18 -17.53
N THR A 443 -30.45 -28.80 -18.32
CA THR A 443 -30.31 -29.05 -19.75
C THR A 443 -30.79 -27.86 -20.57
N HIS A 444 -29.94 -27.32 -21.45
CA HIS A 444 -30.39 -26.47 -22.55
C HIS A 444 -31.00 -27.31 -23.66
N ALA A 445 -32.14 -26.86 -24.17
CA ALA A 445 -32.89 -27.52 -25.24
C ALA A 445 -32.03 -27.65 -26.51
N ALA A 446 -31.97 -28.87 -27.05
CA ALA A 446 -31.24 -29.19 -28.26
C ALA A 446 -31.80 -28.44 -29.47
N VAL A 447 -30.91 -27.74 -30.19
CA VAL A 447 -31.10 -27.29 -31.59
C VAL A 447 -30.26 -28.22 -32.48
N PRO A 448 -30.73 -28.65 -33.66
CA PRO A 448 -30.10 -29.75 -34.38
C PRO A 448 -28.73 -29.35 -34.93
N GLU A 449 -27.71 -30.17 -34.65
CA GLU A 449 -26.42 -30.11 -35.33
C GLU A 449 -26.63 -30.31 -36.84
N LYS A 450 -26.42 -29.24 -37.61
CA LYS A 450 -25.94 -29.35 -38.98
C LYS A 450 -24.47 -28.99 -38.99
N SER A 451 -23.66 -30.05 -39.05
CA SER A 451 -22.24 -30.03 -39.33
C SER A 451 -21.97 -29.42 -40.71
N THR A 452 -21.50 -28.18 -40.71
CA THR A 452 -20.57 -27.66 -41.72
C THR A 452 -19.55 -26.83 -40.97
N GLU A 453 -18.33 -27.34 -40.76
CA GLU A 453 -17.21 -26.55 -40.30
C GLU A 453 -16.90 -25.47 -41.36
N GLN A 454 -17.55 -24.32 -41.23
CA GLN A 454 -17.15 -23.11 -41.94
C GLN A 454 -15.89 -22.59 -41.24
N LYS A 455 -14.74 -22.67 -41.90
CA LYS A 455 -13.50 -22.07 -41.41
C LYS A 455 -13.68 -20.55 -41.32
N ALA A 456 -13.34 -19.97 -40.16
CA ALA A 456 -13.24 -18.52 -40.01
C ALA A 456 -12.26 -17.96 -41.06
N THR A 457 -12.71 -16.97 -41.82
CA THR A 457 -11.86 -16.19 -42.72
C THR A 457 -11.02 -15.22 -41.89
N GLN A 458 -9.86 -14.78 -42.41
CA GLN A 458 -8.98 -13.84 -41.72
C GLN A 458 -8.58 -12.70 -42.67
N VAL A 459 -8.33 -11.53 -42.10
CA VAL A 459 -7.80 -10.37 -42.81
C VAL A 459 -6.50 -9.89 -42.15
N GLN A 460 -5.64 -9.24 -42.93
CA GLN A 460 -4.47 -8.52 -42.42
C GLN A 460 -4.77 -7.04 -42.42
N SER A 461 -4.67 -6.40 -41.28
CA SER A 461 -4.82 -4.95 -41.14
C SER A 461 -3.78 -4.40 -40.18
N THR A 462 -3.54 -3.10 -40.23
CA THR A 462 -2.71 -2.42 -39.23
C THR A 462 -3.56 -2.02 -38.03
N MET A 463 -3.08 -2.35 -36.83
CA MET A 463 -3.63 -1.91 -35.55
C MET A 463 -2.55 -1.16 -34.76
N ARG A 464 -2.96 -0.31 -33.83
CA ARG A 464 -2.04 0.57 -33.12
C ARG A 464 -1.88 0.18 -31.66
N PHE A 465 -0.65 -0.06 -31.24
CA PHE A 465 -0.28 -0.50 -29.91
C PHE A 465 0.62 0.50 -29.20
N LEU A 466 0.67 0.43 -27.88
CA LEU A 466 1.71 1.08 -27.10
C LEU A 466 3.08 0.57 -27.55
N GLU A 467 4.07 1.45 -27.69
CA GLU A 467 5.47 1.02 -27.84
C GLU A 467 5.87 0.06 -26.70
N PRO A 468 6.83 -0.86 -26.91
CA PRO A 468 7.32 -1.72 -25.83
C PRO A 468 7.58 -0.93 -24.54
N TRP A 469 6.90 -1.34 -23.46
CA TRP A 469 6.80 -0.52 -22.26
C TRP A 469 7.36 -1.23 -21.03
N GLU A 470 8.34 -0.57 -20.40
CA GLU A 470 8.95 -1.03 -19.15
C GLU A 470 8.39 -0.21 -17.97
N SER A 471 7.24 -0.63 -17.44
CA SER A 471 6.54 0.08 -16.36
C SER A 471 7.41 0.33 -15.12
N LEU A 472 8.33 -0.60 -14.81
CA LEU A 472 9.24 -0.48 -13.66
C LEU A 472 10.25 0.66 -13.80
N ALA A 473 10.72 0.94 -15.03
CA ALA A 473 11.72 1.96 -15.28
C ALA A 473 11.10 3.33 -15.58
N ARG A 474 9.93 3.35 -16.24
CA ARG A 474 9.31 4.57 -16.78
C ARG A 474 8.06 5.03 -16.03
N GLY A 475 7.58 4.24 -15.08
CA GLY A 475 6.27 4.42 -14.46
C GLY A 475 5.13 4.08 -15.42
N ASN A 476 3.91 4.49 -15.07
CA ASN A 476 2.75 4.29 -15.93
C ASN A 476 2.87 5.13 -17.22
N PRO A 477 2.43 4.60 -18.38
CA PRO A 477 2.12 5.45 -19.51
C PRO A 477 1.04 6.46 -19.12
N PHE A 478 1.06 7.67 -19.70
CA PHE A 478 0.03 8.66 -19.44
C PHE A 478 -0.37 9.45 -20.67
N ILE A 479 -1.61 9.94 -20.67
CA ILE A 479 -2.15 10.90 -21.63
C ILE A 479 -2.71 12.08 -20.87
N ARG A 480 -2.40 13.31 -21.30
CA ARG A 480 -2.75 14.56 -20.62
C ARG A 480 -3.61 15.43 -21.51
N SER A 481 -4.86 15.62 -21.11
CA SER A 481 -5.74 16.63 -21.71
C SER A 481 -5.33 18.04 -21.29
N GLU A 482 -5.33 18.99 -22.23
CA GLU A 482 -5.02 20.41 -21.97
C GLU A 482 -3.73 20.62 -21.14
N PRO A 483 -2.55 20.19 -21.63
CA PRO A 483 -1.30 20.29 -20.87
C PRO A 483 -0.96 21.75 -20.55
N ALA A 484 -0.64 22.01 -19.29
CA ALA A 484 -0.10 23.32 -18.88
C ALA A 484 1.31 23.53 -19.48
N PRO A 485 1.78 24.78 -19.64
CA PRO A 485 3.12 25.05 -20.15
C PRO A 485 4.20 24.28 -19.36
N GLY A 486 5.02 23.50 -20.07
CA GLY A 486 6.08 22.68 -19.48
C GLY A 486 5.69 21.24 -19.13
N TYR A 487 4.46 20.81 -19.42
CA TYR A 487 4.03 19.42 -19.25
C TYR A 487 3.82 18.74 -20.60
N ASP A 488 4.29 17.51 -20.72
CA ASP A 488 4.10 16.69 -21.91
C ASP A 488 2.66 16.20 -22.03
N TYR A 489 2.19 16.07 -23.28
CA TYR A 489 0.88 15.49 -23.59
C TYR A 489 0.86 13.96 -23.32
N MET A 490 1.98 13.26 -23.56
CA MET A 490 2.15 11.84 -23.31
C MET A 490 3.63 11.52 -23.06
N ASN A 491 3.94 10.43 -22.36
CA ASN A 491 5.31 9.94 -22.11
C ASN A 491 5.70 8.71 -22.94
N PHE A 492 4.89 8.37 -23.94
CA PHE A 492 5.05 7.20 -24.78
C PHE A 492 4.76 7.54 -26.24
N THR A 493 5.08 6.62 -27.15
CA THR A 493 4.66 6.69 -28.55
C THR A 493 3.80 5.50 -28.94
N TRP A 494 3.04 5.66 -30.02
CA TRP A 494 2.20 4.61 -30.58
C TRP A 494 2.90 3.92 -31.75
N GLU A 495 2.82 2.60 -31.82
CA GLU A 495 3.34 1.78 -32.90
C GLU A 495 2.22 1.17 -33.74
N ASP A 496 2.31 1.32 -35.07
CA ASP A 496 1.40 0.71 -36.04
C ASP A 496 1.94 -0.69 -36.42
N VAL A 497 1.21 -1.75 -36.06
CA VAL A 497 1.63 -3.15 -36.26
C VAL A 497 0.64 -3.88 -37.17
N PRO A 498 1.11 -4.67 -38.16
CA PRO A 498 0.25 -5.59 -38.92
C PRO A 498 -0.27 -6.71 -38.02
N VAL A 499 -1.59 -6.89 -37.97
CA VAL A 499 -2.30 -7.87 -37.15
C VAL A 499 -3.21 -8.74 -38.02
N THR A 500 -3.23 -10.03 -37.68
CA THR A 500 -4.21 -10.99 -38.23
C THR A 500 -5.49 -10.90 -37.43
N ILE A 501 -6.61 -10.55 -38.08
CA ILE A 501 -7.91 -10.42 -37.44
C ILE A 501 -8.87 -11.43 -38.07
N TRP A 502 -9.48 -12.27 -37.25
CA TRP A 502 -10.32 -13.39 -37.66
C TRP A 502 -11.80 -12.99 -37.67
N ASP A 503 -12.53 -13.43 -38.68
CA ASP A 503 -13.97 -13.24 -38.76
C ASP A 503 -14.68 -14.24 -37.85
N ALA A 504 -15.34 -13.72 -36.82
CA ALA A 504 -16.13 -14.46 -35.85
C ALA A 504 -17.47 -14.94 -36.42
N ARG A 505 -17.96 -14.38 -37.54
CA ARG A 505 -19.30 -14.64 -38.09
C ARG A 505 -19.67 -16.14 -38.17
N PRO A 506 -18.81 -17.07 -38.63
CA PRO A 506 -19.16 -18.49 -38.74
C PRO A 506 -19.27 -19.21 -37.39
N ILE A 507 -18.72 -18.63 -36.32
CA ILE A 507 -18.64 -19.23 -34.99
C ILE A 507 -19.08 -18.24 -33.89
N LYS A 508 -19.89 -17.23 -34.22
CA LYS A 508 -20.20 -16.10 -33.33
C LYS A 508 -20.81 -16.56 -31.98
N GLU A 509 -21.57 -17.65 -32.01
CA GLU A 509 -22.23 -18.26 -30.85
C GLU A 509 -21.26 -18.95 -29.87
N LYS A 510 -19.97 -19.10 -30.21
CA LYS A 510 -18.96 -19.70 -29.32
C LYS A 510 -18.36 -18.70 -28.33
N PHE A 511 -18.50 -17.40 -28.58
CA PHE A 511 -17.92 -16.37 -27.74
C PHE A 511 -18.87 -16.02 -26.60
N ASN A 512 -18.33 -15.98 -25.38
CA ASN A 512 -19.05 -15.56 -24.18
C ASN A 512 -18.19 -14.57 -23.37
N VAL A 513 -18.88 -13.71 -22.63
CA VAL A 513 -18.28 -12.55 -21.94
C VAL A 513 -17.33 -13.00 -20.82
N ASP A 514 -17.60 -14.12 -20.14
CA ASP A 514 -16.82 -14.57 -18.97
C ASP A 514 -15.54 -15.34 -19.31
N GLU A 515 -15.46 -15.93 -20.50
CA GLU A 515 -14.27 -16.64 -20.95
C GLU A 515 -13.45 -15.81 -21.93
N HIS A 516 -14.11 -15.12 -22.86
CA HIS A 516 -13.44 -14.43 -23.97
C HIS A 516 -13.29 -12.93 -23.74
N GLY A 517 -14.02 -12.36 -22.79
CA GLY A 517 -14.09 -10.92 -22.53
C GLY A 517 -15.05 -10.17 -23.46
N PHE A 518 -15.63 -10.85 -24.44
CA PHE A 518 -16.64 -10.29 -25.34
C PHE A 518 -17.61 -11.37 -25.84
N ALA A 519 -18.77 -10.96 -26.32
CA ALA A 519 -19.71 -11.83 -27.00
C ALA A 519 -20.56 -11.05 -28.01
N PHE A 520 -21.12 -11.76 -28.99
CA PHE A 520 -22.00 -11.19 -30.00
C PHE A 520 -23.43 -11.69 -29.80
N PHE A 521 -24.38 -10.78 -29.83
CA PHE A 521 -25.79 -11.10 -29.62
C PHE A 521 -26.65 -10.55 -30.75
N THR A 522 -27.72 -11.27 -31.05
CA THR A 522 -28.77 -10.78 -31.94
C THR A 522 -29.89 -10.24 -31.06
N ASP A 523 -30.05 -8.92 -31.02
CA ASP A 523 -31.17 -8.28 -30.34
C ASP A 523 -32.37 -8.29 -31.29
N ALA A 524 -33.16 -9.35 -31.23
CA ALA A 524 -34.30 -9.53 -32.12
C ALA A 524 -35.41 -8.47 -31.93
N GLU A 525 -35.40 -7.75 -30.80
CA GLU A 525 -36.40 -6.73 -30.46
C GLU A 525 -35.97 -5.30 -30.81
N ASN A 526 -34.67 -5.05 -31.03
CA ASN A 526 -34.14 -3.72 -31.34
C ASN A 526 -33.10 -3.71 -32.47
N PRO A 527 -33.03 -2.61 -33.24
CA PRO A 527 -33.81 -1.39 -33.07
C PRO A 527 -35.23 -1.51 -33.63
N GLN A 528 -36.23 -1.16 -32.82
CA GLN A 528 -37.59 -0.91 -33.31
C GLN A 528 -37.58 0.20 -34.39
N SER A 529 -38.60 0.26 -35.23
CA SER A 529 -38.71 1.27 -36.29
C SER A 529 -38.53 2.69 -35.73
N GLY A 530 -37.50 3.41 -36.18
CA GLY A 530 -37.20 4.79 -35.78
C GLY A 530 -36.20 4.95 -34.63
N LEU A 531 -35.83 3.88 -33.91
CA LEU A 531 -34.85 3.97 -32.81
C LEU A 531 -33.45 4.37 -33.33
N VAL A 532 -33.02 3.84 -34.49
CA VAL A 532 -31.74 4.20 -35.11
C VAL A 532 -31.64 5.70 -35.39
N ASP A 533 -32.72 6.31 -35.88
CA ASP A 533 -32.74 7.74 -36.18
C ASP A 533 -32.69 8.59 -34.89
N ILE A 534 -33.34 8.13 -33.81
CA ILE A 534 -33.22 8.73 -32.47
C ILE A 534 -31.76 8.68 -31.98
N LEU A 535 -31.11 7.52 -32.09
CA LEU A 535 -29.71 7.34 -31.69
C LEU A 535 -28.78 8.26 -32.50
N ARG A 536 -28.98 8.35 -33.82
CA ARG A 536 -28.20 9.25 -34.71
C ARG A 536 -28.37 10.72 -34.38
N ASN A 537 -29.56 11.13 -33.94
CA ASN A 537 -29.83 12.52 -33.55
C ASN A 537 -29.15 12.93 -32.23
N ASN A 538 -28.59 11.96 -31.48
CA ASN A 538 -27.89 12.17 -30.22
C ASN A 538 -28.69 12.98 -29.18
N ASN A 539 -30.02 12.81 -29.17
CA ASN A 539 -30.87 13.45 -28.18
C ASN A 539 -30.80 12.65 -26.87
N LYS A 540 -30.02 13.14 -25.93
CA LYS A 540 -29.78 12.48 -24.64
C LYS A 540 -31.07 12.03 -23.94
N ALA A 541 -32.11 12.86 -23.90
CA ALA A 541 -33.35 12.54 -23.21
C ALA A 541 -34.12 11.39 -23.89
N GLU A 542 -34.08 11.32 -25.22
CA GLU A 542 -34.72 10.23 -25.98
C GLU A 542 -33.92 8.94 -25.87
N ILE A 543 -32.58 9.01 -25.85
CA ILE A 543 -31.70 7.85 -25.64
C ILE A 543 -31.94 7.27 -24.24
N GLU A 544 -31.94 8.12 -23.20
CA GLU A 544 -32.21 7.70 -21.82
C GLU A 544 -33.64 7.16 -21.64
N GLY A 545 -34.62 7.74 -22.33
CA GLY A 545 -36.01 7.32 -22.22
C GLY A 545 -36.38 6.05 -23.01
N LEU A 546 -35.70 5.78 -24.12
CA LEU A 546 -36.11 4.74 -25.07
C LEU A 546 -35.06 3.65 -25.28
N TYR A 547 -33.77 3.97 -25.26
CA TYR A 547 -32.72 2.99 -25.55
C TYR A 547 -32.11 2.38 -24.29
N TYR A 548 -31.90 3.16 -23.24
CA TYR A 548 -31.37 2.67 -21.97
C TYR A 548 -32.21 1.51 -21.38
N PRO A 549 -33.55 1.56 -21.36
CA PRO A 549 -34.35 0.42 -20.89
C PRO A 549 -34.19 -0.85 -21.74
N CYS A 550 -33.90 -0.72 -23.04
CA CYS A 550 -33.61 -1.86 -23.90
C CYS A 550 -32.26 -2.49 -23.52
N ILE A 551 -31.26 -1.65 -23.25
CA ILE A 551 -29.94 -2.09 -22.80
C ILE A 551 -29.98 -2.73 -21.41
N GLU A 552 -30.70 -2.14 -20.45
CA GLU A 552 -30.86 -2.71 -19.12
C GLU A 552 -31.48 -4.11 -19.20
N ARG A 553 -32.55 -4.27 -19.99
CA ARG A 553 -33.17 -5.58 -20.22
C ARG A 553 -32.19 -6.58 -20.84
N LEU A 554 -31.51 -6.18 -21.91
CA LEU A 554 -30.53 -7.03 -22.60
C LEU A 554 -29.44 -7.50 -21.61
N MET A 555 -28.84 -6.58 -20.85
CA MET A 555 -27.78 -6.93 -19.91
C MET A 555 -28.29 -7.79 -18.75
N THR A 556 -29.47 -7.51 -18.20
CA THR A 556 -30.09 -8.37 -17.17
C THR A 556 -30.33 -9.79 -17.70
N GLU A 557 -30.82 -9.93 -18.94
CA GLU A 557 -31.05 -11.24 -19.56
C GLU A 557 -29.74 -11.99 -19.85
N LEU A 558 -28.69 -11.26 -20.27
CA LEU A 558 -27.40 -11.85 -20.64
C LEU A 558 -26.55 -12.25 -19.44
N THR A 559 -26.53 -11.44 -18.39
CA THR A 559 -25.66 -11.67 -17.23
C THR A 559 -26.40 -12.32 -16.07
N GLY A 560 -27.73 -12.20 -16.02
CA GLY A 560 -28.54 -12.62 -14.87
C GLY A 560 -28.45 -11.65 -13.69
N ALA A 561 -27.96 -10.42 -13.91
CA ALA A 561 -27.79 -9.44 -12.84
C ALA A 561 -29.11 -8.86 -12.34
N GLU A 562 -29.18 -8.65 -11.02
CA GLU A 562 -30.32 -8.04 -10.34
C GLU A 562 -30.44 -6.56 -10.69
N ARG A 563 -29.33 -5.88 -10.99
CA ARG A 563 -29.33 -4.47 -11.34
C ARG A 563 -28.33 -4.15 -12.44
N VAL A 564 -28.82 -3.38 -13.42
CA VAL A 564 -28.00 -2.75 -14.45
C VAL A 564 -28.10 -1.23 -14.27
N ILE A 565 -26.97 -0.53 -14.29
CA ILE A 565 -26.94 0.94 -14.23
C ILE A 565 -26.24 1.44 -15.49
N ILE A 566 -26.80 2.43 -16.18
CA ILE A 566 -26.14 3.04 -17.34
C ILE A 566 -25.67 4.45 -16.95
N PHE A 567 -24.42 4.79 -17.24
CA PHE A 567 -23.82 6.05 -16.79
C PHE A 567 -23.29 6.94 -17.91
N ASP A 568 -23.03 6.38 -19.10
CA ASP A 568 -22.54 7.14 -20.25
C ASP A 568 -22.84 6.40 -21.56
N HIS A 569 -22.91 7.15 -22.66
CA HIS A 569 -22.86 6.60 -24.01
C HIS A 569 -22.03 7.49 -24.92
N THR A 570 -21.45 6.91 -25.96
CA THR A 570 -20.66 7.62 -26.96
C THR A 570 -21.08 7.19 -28.36
N LEU A 571 -21.45 8.16 -29.19
CA LEU A 571 -21.66 7.94 -30.62
C LEU A 571 -20.34 8.12 -31.36
N ARG A 572 -20.07 7.23 -32.31
CA ARG A 572 -18.91 7.31 -33.19
C ARG A 572 -19.34 7.21 -34.63
N LYS A 573 -18.86 8.15 -35.44
CA LYS A 573 -19.07 8.17 -36.88
C LYS A 573 -17.74 8.31 -37.60
N ARG A 574 -17.47 7.47 -38.60
CA ARG A 574 -16.29 7.63 -39.45
C ARG A 574 -16.45 8.89 -40.32
N ASP A 575 -15.42 9.74 -40.29
CA ASP A 575 -15.27 10.87 -41.19
C ASP A 575 -14.16 10.56 -42.21
N PRO A 576 -14.49 10.26 -43.48
CA PRO A 576 -13.48 9.98 -44.52
C PRO A 576 -12.55 11.17 -44.81
N GLY A 577 -12.94 12.39 -44.44
CA GLY A 577 -12.12 13.60 -44.61
C GLY A 577 -11.04 13.77 -43.54
N ARG A 578 -11.10 12.97 -42.46
CA ARG A 578 -10.11 13.01 -41.36
C ARG A 578 -9.06 11.92 -41.52
N SER A 579 -7.85 12.25 -41.09
CA SER A 579 -6.79 11.25 -40.92
C SER A 579 -7.18 10.25 -39.82
N LYS A 580 -6.77 8.99 -39.95
CA LYS A 580 -6.98 7.97 -38.90
C LYS A 580 -6.40 8.34 -37.52
N LEU A 581 -5.49 9.31 -37.48
CA LEU A 581 -4.84 9.81 -36.27
C LEU A 581 -5.62 10.93 -35.57
N ASP A 582 -6.54 11.58 -36.28
CA ASP A 582 -7.21 12.81 -35.83
C ASP A 582 -8.43 12.49 -34.96
N ASN A 583 -8.20 12.17 -33.69
CA ASN A 583 -9.26 11.84 -32.71
C ASN A 583 -8.95 12.43 -31.32
N PRO A 584 -8.80 13.76 -31.19
CA PRO A 584 -8.19 14.40 -30.02
C PRO A 584 -9.01 14.27 -28.73
N THR A 585 -10.34 14.14 -28.81
CA THR A 585 -11.18 13.90 -27.61
C THR A 585 -11.62 12.45 -27.49
N GLY A 586 -11.24 11.62 -28.47
CA GLY A 586 -11.70 10.25 -28.57
C GLY A 586 -13.17 10.14 -28.96
N LYS A 587 -13.81 11.18 -29.51
CA LYS A 587 -15.23 11.15 -29.93
C LYS A 587 -15.45 11.50 -31.40
N GLU A 588 -14.43 12.03 -32.08
CA GLU A 588 -14.54 12.52 -33.44
C GLU A 588 -14.69 11.40 -34.47
N GLN A 589 -14.07 10.24 -34.20
CA GLN A 589 -14.11 9.07 -35.08
C GLN A 589 -13.87 7.76 -34.30
N PRO A 590 -14.03 6.57 -34.91
CA PRO A 590 -13.70 5.30 -34.27
C PRO A 590 -12.26 5.26 -33.72
N ALA A 591 -12.09 4.76 -32.50
CA ALA A 591 -10.78 4.69 -31.84
C ALA A 591 -9.92 3.59 -32.46
N THR A 592 -8.78 3.95 -33.06
CA THR A 592 -7.87 3.01 -33.74
C THR A 592 -6.76 2.46 -32.86
N MET A 593 -6.61 3.00 -31.64
CA MET A 593 -5.62 2.56 -30.67
C MET A 593 -6.19 1.39 -29.89
N VAL A 594 -5.37 0.37 -29.65
CA VAL A 594 -5.75 -0.77 -28.82
C VAL A 594 -5.81 -0.32 -27.37
N HIS A 595 -6.99 -0.45 -26.78
CA HIS A 595 -7.24 -0.01 -25.41
C HIS A 595 -8.32 -0.87 -24.73
N CYS A 596 -8.43 -0.68 -23.42
CA CYS A 596 -9.60 -0.99 -22.64
C CYS A 596 -9.97 0.27 -21.85
N ASP A 597 -11.26 0.59 -21.82
CA ASP A 597 -11.78 1.89 -21.37
C ASP A 597 -11.44 2.23 -19.93
N GLN A 598 -11.28 1.24 -19.07
CA GLN A 598 -10.91 1.43 -17.68
C GLN A 598 -9.93 0.36 -17.23
N SER A 599 -8.93 0.73 -16.43
CA SER A 599 -8.24 -0.23 -15.57
C SER A 599 -9.12 -0.60 -14.38
N ALA A 600 -8.70 -1.56 -13.54
CA ALA A 600 -9.39 -1.85 -12.27
C ALA A 600 -9.57 -0.58 -11.41
N ASN A 601 -8.53 0.25 -11.28
CA ASN A 601 -8.62 1.53 -10.56
C ASN A 601 -9.54 2.54 -11.25
N GLY A 602 -9.51 2.60 -12.58
CA GLY A 602 -10.44 3.40 -13.37
C GLY A 602 -11.90 2.99 -13.12
N ALA A 603 -12.17 1.69 -13.16
CA ALA A 603 -13.47 1.09 -12.95
C ALA A 603 -13.98 1.29 -11.51
N LEU A 604 -13.13 1.09 -10.50
CA LEU A 604 -13.46 1.37 -9.09
C LEU A 604 -13.68 2.85 -8.82
N ARG A 605 -12.91 3.74 -9.44
CA ARG A 605 -13.15 5.18 -9.35
C ARG A 605 -14.47 5.56 -10.00
N ARG A 606 -14.80 4.96 -11.15
CA ARG A 606 -16.12 5.10 -11.76
C ARG A 606 -17.17 4.60 -10.78
N LEU A 607 -17.06 3.40 -10.21
CA LEU A 607 -17.95 2.83 -9.19
C LEU A 607 -18.20 3.78 -8.00
N ARG A 608 -17.16 4.46 -7.52
CA ARG A 608 -17.27 5.47 -6.45
C ARG A 608 -17.98 6.76 -6.89
N GLN A 609 -17.92 7.11 -8.18
CA GLN A 609 -18.60 8.28 -8.76
C GLN A 609 -20.01 7.95 -9.26
N ASN A 610 -20.22 6.72 -9.74
CA ASN A 610 -21.42 6.07 -10.27
C ASN A 610 -21.13 4.54 -10.26
N ILE A 611 -21.84 3.74 -9.46
CA ILE A 611 -21.62 2.29 -9.23
C ILE A 611 -21.25 1.55 -10.57
N GLY A 612 -20.13 0.74 -10.74
CA GLY A 612 -19.11 0.45 -11.86
C GLY A 612 -19.30 -0.53 -13.12
N PRO A 613 -18.42 -0.65 -14.16
CA PRO A 613 -18.86 -0.76 -15.59
C PRO A 613 -18.61 -1.99 -16.55
N ASP A 614 -19.51 -2.18 -17.53
CA ASP A 614 -19.44 -2.96 -18.82
C ASP A 614 -19.71 -2.03 -20.03
N ASP A 615 -19.39 -2.43 -21.27
CA ASP A 615 -19.70 -1.65 -22.50
C ASP A 615 -20.47 -2.46 -23.55
N ILE A 616 -21.35 -1.78 -24.28
CA ILE A 616 -22.19 -2.36 -25.33
C ILE A 616 -22.04 -1.56 -26.60
N TRP A 617 -21.60 -2.24 -27.65
CA TRP A 617 -21.38 -1.66 -28.95
C TRP A 617 -22.46 -2.10 -29.95
N ARG A 618 -23.11 -1.14 -30.61
CA ARG A 618 -24.13 -1.40 -31.65
C ARG A 618 -23.89 -0.58 -32.92
N PRO A 619 -23.96 -1.19 -34.12
CA PRO A 619 -24.03 -0.43 -35.38
C PRO A 619 -25.27 0.46 -35.47
N LEU A 620 -25.13 1.59 -36.15
CA LEU A 620 -26.25 2.46 -36.54
C LEU A 620 -26.45 2.51 -38.06
N VAL A 621 -25.73 1.69 -38.82
CA VAL A 621 -25.90 1.50 -40.26
C VAL A 621 -26.30 0.06 -40.54
N ASP A 622 -26.91 -0.21 -41.71
CA ASP A 622 -27.43 -1.54 -42.07
C ASP A 622 -26.36 -2.62 -41.92
N ARG A 623 -25.14 -2.36 -42.40
CA ARG A 623 -23.98 -3.24 -42.23
C ARG A 623 -22.72 -2.42 -42.01
N VAL A 624 -21.89 -2.82 -41.03
CA VAL A 624 -20.55 -2.26 -40.83
C VAL A 624 -19.55 -3.07 -41.63
N VAL A 625 -19.06 -2.45 -42.71
CA VAL A 625 -17.95 -2.96 -43.53
C VAL A 625 -16.77 -1.97 -43.58
N ASP A 626 -17.04 -0.68 -43.36
CA ASP A 626 -16.01 0.35 -43.14
C ASP A 626 -15.64 0.37 -41.66
N TRP A 627 -14.37 0.15 -41.36
CA TRP A 627 -13.79 0.26 -40.01
C TRP A 627 -14.49 -0.53 -38.88
N PRO A 628 -14.62 -1.87 -39.02
CA PRO A 628 -15.21 -2.72 -37.99
C PRO A 628 -14.42 -2.73 -36.67
N LEU A 629 -15.08 -3.23 -35.62
CA LEU A 629 -14.49 -3.38 -34.29
C LEU A 629 -13.75 -4.72 -34.17
N ALA A 630 -12.46 -4.66 -33.86
CA ALA A 630 -11.66 -5.80 -33.45
C ALA A 630 -11.65 -5.96 -31.93
N LEU A 631 -11.73 -7.20 -31.46
CA LEU A 631 -11.80 -7.63 -30.07
C LEU A 631 -10.73 -8.69 -29.82
N MET A 632 -9.95 -8.54 -28.75
CA MET A 632 -8.94 -9.53 -28.38
C MET A 632 -9.56 -10.64 -27.55
N ASP A 633 -9.29 -11.89 -27.93
CA ASP A 633 -9.62 -13.07 -27.13
C ASP A 633 -8.79 -13.09 -25.85
N TYR A 634 -9.45 -13.03 -24.70
CA TYR A 634 -8.78 -12.96 -23.41
C TYR A 634 -7.82 -14.13 -23.15
N HIS A 635 -8.09 -15.33 -23.69
CA HIS A 635 -7.20 -16.48 -23.52
C HIS A 635 -5.84 -16.31 -24.20
N SER A 636 -5.72 -15.35 -25.11
CA SER A 636 -4.50 -15.05 -25.84
C SER A 636 -3.66 -13.92 -25.21
N LEU A 637 -4.17 -13.32 -24.13
CA LEU A 637 -3.54 -12.20 -23.44
C LEU A 637 -2.39 -12.67 -22.53
N SER A 638 -1.26 -11.95 -22.59
CA SER A 638 -0.28 -11.94 -21.50
C SER A 638 -0.48 -10.70 -20.65
N LEU A 639 -0.46 -10.84 -19.32
CA LEU A 639 -0.57 -9.68 -18.42
C LEU A 639 0.62 -8.72 -18.51
N ASP A 640 1.78 -9.22 -18.96
CA ASP A 640 2.97 -8.38 -19.21
C ASP A 640 2.75 -7.35 -20.33
N ASP A 641 1.77 -7.59 -21.21
CA ASP A 641 1.45 -6.70 -22.32
C ASP A 641 0.46 -5.60 -21.93
N VAL A 642 -0.02 -5.57 -20.68
CA VAL A 642 -1.10 -4.71 -20.21
C VAL A 642 -0.56 -3.59 -19.33
N HIS A 643 -0.81 -2.35 -19.72
CA HIS A 643 -0.25 -1.19 -19.04
C HIS A 643 -1.35 -0.19 -18.63
N SER A 644 -1.54 -0.06 -17.31
CA SER A 644 -2.38 0.99 -16.72
C SER A 644 -1.92 2.37 -17.19
N THR A 645 -2.80 3.10 -17.87
CA THR A 645 -2.49 4.38 -18.50
C THR A 645 -3.23 5.51 -17.81
N ASP A 646 -2.48 6.41 -17.17
CA ASP A 646 -3.04 7.52 -16.40
C ASP A 646 -3.59 8.62 -17.31
N LEU A 647 -4.80 9.10 -17.00
CA LEU A 647 -5.43 10.21 -17.69
C LEU A 647 -5.30 11.47 -16.84
N TRP A 648 -4.45 12.40 -17.25
CA TRP A 648 -4.25 13.68 -16.55
C TRP A 648 -5.01 14.84 -17.22
N LYS A 649 -5.22 15.91 -16.47
CA LYS A 649 -5.59 17.22 -16.97
C LYS A 649 -4.72 18.32 -16.37
N GLY A 650 -4.33 19.31 -17.18
CA GLY A 650 -3.57 20.47 -16.70
C GLY A 650 -2.22 20.08 -16.12
N GLU A 651 -1.94 20.45 -14.86
CA GLU A 651 -0.66 20.21 -14.18
C GLU A 651 -0.59 18.85 -13.49
N TYR A 652 -1.55 18.52 -12.60
CA TYR A 652 -1.52 17.30 -11.78
C TYR A 652 -2.92 16.76 -11.49
N GLU A 653 -3.93 17.09 -12.28
CA GLU A 653 -5.28 16.59 -12.01
C GLU A 653 -5.49 15.20 -12.61
N LEU A 654 -5.50 14.16 -11.78
CA LEU A 654 -5.79 12.79 -12.23
C LEU A 654 -7.28 12.65 -12.54
N ARG A 655 -7.60 12.45 -13.83
CA ARG A 655 -8.96 12.34 -14.36
C ARG A 655 -9.45 10.91 -14.51
N GLY A 656 -8.59 9.90 -14.43
CA GLY A 656 -8.95 8.49 -14.55
C GLY A 656 -7.78 7.63 -14.98
N GLN A 657 -8.05 6.36 -15.28
CA GLN A 657 -7.04 5.42 -15.76
C GLN A 657 -7.68 4.44 -16.76
N THR A 658 -7.03 4.25 -17.89
CA THR A 658 -7.39 3.29 -18.96
C THR A 658 -6.35 2.17 -18.98
N MET A 659 -6.49 1.18 -19.87
CA MET A 659 -5.40 0.24 -20.16
C MET A 659 -4.97 0.38 -21.62
N SER A 660 -3.66 0.49 -21.83
CA SER A 660 -3.01 0.42 -23.14
C SER A 660 -2.26 -0.90 -23.25
N PHE A 661 -2.07 -1.38 -24.48
CA PHE A 661 -1.52 -2.71 -24.73
C PHE A 661 -0.30 -2.62 -25.64
N THR A 662 0.75 -3.36 -25.30
CA THR A 662 1.86 -3.63 -26.22
C THR A 662 1.50 -4.80 -27.13
N HIS A 663 2.09 -4.83 -28.33
CA HIS A 663 1.79 -5.90 -29.28
C HIS A 663 2.53 -7.20 -28.91
N ASN A 664 1.79 -8.30 -28.94
CA ASN A 664 2.33 -9.64 -28.80
C ASN A 664 1.78 -10.57 -29.90
N PRO A 665 2.63 -11.28 -30.66
CA PRO A 665 2.19 -12.18 -31.73
C PRO A 665 1.22 -13.28 -31.32
N ASN A 666 1.14 -13.60 -30.02
CA ASN A 666 0.21 -14.59 -29.50
C ASN A 666 -1.23 -14.06 -29.37
N GLN A 667 -1.43 -12.73 -29.38
CA GLN A 667 -2.74 -12.09 -29.27
C GLN A 667 -3.62 -12.46 -30.47
N LYS A 668 -4.82 -12.99 -30.19
CA LYS A 668 -5.81 -13.38 -31.18
C LYS A 668 -6.91 -12.35 -31.24
N TRP A 669 -7.08 -11.78 -32.43
CA TRP A 669 -8.04 -10.71 -32.67
C TRP A 669 -9.21 -11.20 -33.52
N TRP A 670 -10.42 -10.80 -33.14
CA TRP A 670 -11.66 -11.19 -33.79
C TRP A 670 -12.49 -9.98 -34.16
N TYR A 671 -13.25 -10.05 -35.24
CA TYR A 671 -14.27 -9.07 -35.60
C TYR A 671 -15.51 -9.79 -36.13
N LEU A 672 -16.65 -9.11 -36.15
CA LEU A 672 -17.86 -9.64 -36.76
C LEU A 672 -18.04 -9.01 -38.14
N SER A 673 -17.84 -9.79 -39.22
CA SER A 673 -18.06 -9.30 -40.59
C SER A 673 -19.52 -8.95 -40.84
N ASP A 674 -19.79 -7.89 -41.63
CA ASP A 674 -21.16 -7.43 -41.91
C ASP A 674 -22.01 -7.20 -40.64
N HIS A 675 -21.44 -6.62 -39.58
CA HIS A 675 -22.15 -6.42 -38.31
C HIS A 675 -23.44 -5.60 -38.55
N GLN A 676 -24.60 -6.20 -38.26
CA GLN A 676 -25.91 -5.62 -38.54
C GLN A 676 -26.43 -4.74 -37.40
N VAL A 677 -27.35 -3.82 -37.69
CA VAL A 677 -27.94 -2.91 -36.71
C VAL A 677 -28.70 -3.61 -35.56
N ASN A 678 -29.23 -4.80 -35.82
CA ASN A 678 -29.91 -5.65 -34.83
C ASN A 678 -28.96 -6.59 -34.08
N GLU A 679 -27.65 -6.44 -34.28
CA GLU A 679 -26.62 -7.16 -33.55
C GLU A 679 -25.90 -6.21 -32.60
N THR A 680 -25.45 -6.75 -31.48
CA THR A 680 -24.69 -6.02 -30.46
C THR A 680 -23.47 -6.82 -30.04
N THR A 681 -22.35 -6.14 -29.81
CA THR A 681 -21.21 -6.70 -29.08
C THR A 681 -21.28 -6.25 -27.64
N VAL A 682 -21.21 -7.19 -26.70
CA VAL A 682 -20.93 -6.88 -25.29
C VAL A 682 -19.43 -7.03 -25.06
N ILE A 683 -18.83 -6.03 -24.42
CA ILE A 683 -17.40 -5.95 -24.17
C ILE A 683 -17.20 -5.77 -22.67
N LYS A 684 -16.51 -6.72 -22.05
CA LYS A 684 -16.16 -6.64 -20.63
C LYS A 684 -15.09 -5.57 -20.46
N ILE A 685 -15.38 -4.53 -19.69
CA ILE A 685 -14.41 -3.47 -19.39
C ILE A 685 -13.63 -3.82 -18.12
N TRP A 686 -14.32 -4.32 -17.10
CA TRP A 686 -13.71 -4.83 -15.88
C TRP A 686 -14.69 -5.74 -15.14
N ASP A 687 -14.19 -6.80 -14.51
CA ASP A 687 -14.99 -7.70 -13.69
C ASP A 687 -14.34 -7.95 -12.33
N SER A 688 -15.13 -7.74 -11.28
CA SER A 688 -14.72 -7.93 -9.88
C SER A 688 -14.80 -9.38 -9.41
N ASP A 689 -15.58 -10.25 -10.08
CA ASP A 689 -15.70 -11.65 -9.69
C ASP A 689 -14.38 -12.37 -9.98
N LYS A 690 -13.80 -13.02 -8.97
CA LYS A 690 -12.56 -13.80 -9.12
C LYS A 690 -12.78 -15.07 -9.94
N LYS A 691 -14.02 -15.59 -10.03
CA LYS A 691 -14.34 -16.87 -10.68
C LYS A 691 -14.35 -16.81 -12.21
N THR A 692 -14.57 -15.64 -12.81
CA THR A 692 -14.59 -15.49 -14.27
C THR A 692 -13.17 -15.57 -14.84
N SER A 693 -13.00 -16.15 -16.03
CA SER A 693 -11.68 -16.26 -16.65
C SER A 693 -11.24 -14.90 -17.21
N ALA A 694 -12.10 -14.28 -18.04
CA ALA A 694 -11.87 -12.97 -18.61
C ALA A 694 -12.21 -11.84 -17.64
N LYS A 695 -11.21 -10.97 -17.41
CA LYS A 695 -11.36 -9.79 -16.54
C LYS A 695 -11.69 -8.51 -17.30
N PHE A 696 -11.37 -8.45 -18.59
CA PHE A 696 -11.59 -7.28 -19.47
C PHE A 696 -11.36 -7.71 -20.94
N CYS A 697 -11.59 -6.81 -21.90
CA CYS A 697 -11.30 -7.07 -23.31
C CYS A 697 -10.66 -5.84 -23.99
N ALA A 698 -9.48 -6.05 -24.58
CA ALA A 698 -8.84 -5.04 -25.41
C ALA A 698 -9.54 -4.97 -26.78
N HIS A 699 -9.75 -3.76 -27.27
CA HIS A 699 -10.47 -3.54 -28.53
C HIS A 699 -10.00 -2.29 -29.27
N ALA A 700 -10.23 -2.27 -30.58
CA ALA A 700 -9.96 -1.14 -31.45
C ALA A 700 -10.75 -1.24 -32.76
N ALA A 701 -11.00 -0.11 -33.41
CA ALA A 701 -11.39 -0.10 -34.82
C ALA A 701 -10.17 -0.36 -35.71
N PHE A 702 -10.36 -1.06 -36.83
CA PHE A 702 -9.30 -1.29 -37.81
C PHE A 702 -9.78 -1.03 -39.24
N GLU A 703 -8.88 -0.65 -40.14
CA GLU A 703 -9.19 -0.45 -41.55
C GLU A 703 -9.34 -1.80 -42.27
N HIS A 704 -10.58 -2.20 -42.57
CA HIS A 704 -10.80 -3.46 -43.26
C HIS A 704 -10.27 -3.39 -44.70
N PRO A 705 -9.32 -4.26 -45.10
CA PRO A 705 -8.62 -4.13 -46.39
C PRO A 705 -9.55 -4.29 -47.59
N ASP A 706 -10.64 -5.06 -47.43
CA ASP A 706 -11.61 -5.31 -48.49
C ASP A 706 -12.86 -4.38 -48.42
N THR A 707 -12.76 -3.24 -47.75
CA THR A 707 -13.88 -2.27 -47.68
C THR A 707 -14.25 -1.79 -49.09
N PRO A 708 -15.52 -1.96 -49.54
CA PRO A 708 -15.96 -1.42 -50.83
C PRO A 708 -15.78 0.10 -50.92
N LEU A 709 -15.42 0.62 -52.10
CA LEU A 709 -15.22 2.07 -52.29
C LEU A 709 -16.50 2.90 -52.07
N ASP A 710 -17.66 2.29 -52.25
CA ASP A 710 -18.99 2.88 -52.04
C ASP A 710 -19.60 2.52 -50.68
N ALA A 711 -18.82 1.90 -49.78
CA ALA A 711 -19.27 1.57 -48.45
C ALA A 711 -19.70 2.82 -47.67
N PRO A 712 -20.86 2.80 -46.99
CA PRO A 712 -21.21 3.87 -46.08
C PRO A 712 -20.21 3.93 -44.92
N PRO A 713 -19.80 5.13 -44.47
CA PRO A 713 -18.95 5.26 -43.30
C PRO A 713 -19.59 4.62 -42.07
N ARG A 714 -18.80 3.96 -41.22
CA ARG A 714 -19.32 3.37 -39.99
C ARG A 714 -19.99 4.42 -39.10
N GLU A 715 -21.15 4.05 -38.55
CA GLU A 715 -21.78 4.72 -37.41
C GLU A 715 -22.08 3.67 -36.34
N SER A 716 -21.77 3.97 -35.08
CA SER A 716 -22.01 3.08 -33.95
C SER A 716 -22.29 3.86 -32.66
N ILE A 717 -22.99 3.23 -31.72
CA ILE A 717 -23.12 3.71 -30.35
C ILE A 717 -22.46 2.72 -29.38
N GLU A 718 -21.71 3.25 -28.41
CA GLU A 718 -21.14 2.57 -27.26
C GLU A 718 -21.93 2.99 -26.02
N VAL A 719 -22.48 2.05 -25.26
CA VAL A 719 -23.23 2.29 -24.02
C VAL A 719 -22.51 1.63 -22.88
N ARG A 720 -22.05 2.45 -21.94
CA ARG A 720 -21.36 1.96 -20.75
C ARG A 720 -22.36 1.77 -19.64
N CYS A 721 -22.57 0.51 -19.29
CA CYS A 721 -23.43 0.08 -18.20
C CYS A 721 -22.62 -0.47 -17.06
N ILE A 722 -23.27 -1.01 -16.05
CA ILE A 722 -22.75 -1.47 -14.77
C ILE A 722 -23.60 -2.67 -14.44
N VAL A 723 -23.00 -3.82 -14.18
CA VAL A 723 -23.76 -5.03 -13.89
C VAL A 723 -23.49 -5.44 -12.44
N ILE A 724 -24.55 -5.53 -11.63
CA ILE A 724 -24.44 -5.81 -10.20
C ILE A 724 -25.14 -7.13 -9.91
N HIS A 725 -24.36 -8.06 -9.37
CA HIS A 725 -24.86 -9.31 -8.81
C HIS A 725 -25.01 -9.17 -7.28
N GLU A 726 -26.22 -9.35 -6.75
CA GLU A 726 -26.45 -9.44 -5.31
C GLU A 726 -26.03 -10.83 -4.80
N PRO A 727 -25.34 -10.95 -3.65
CA PRO A 727 -24.88 -12.25 -3.17
C PRO A 727 -26.09 -13.14 -2.82
N THR A 728 -26.20 -14.30 -3.49
CA THR A 728 -27.27 -15.28 -3.25
C THR A 728 -27.14 -16.07 -1.93
N ASP A 729 -26.11 -15.84 -1.13
CA ASP A 729 -25.98 -16.40 0.22
C ASP A 729 -25.11 -15.52 1.13
N PRO A 730 -25.64 -14.97 2.24
CA PRO A 730 -24.85 -14.23 3.22
C PRO A 730 -23.74 -15.07 3.90
N ALA A 731 -23.80 -16.41 3.79
CA ALA A 731 -22.88 -17.33 4.45
C ALA A 731 -21.70 -17.81 3.56
N ALA A 732 -21.69 -17.49 2.27
CA ALA A 732 -20.64 -17.92 1.33
C ALA A 732 -19.45 -16.94 1.21
N ASN A 733 -19.46 -15.85 1.98
CA ASN A 733 -18.36 -14.88 2.07
C ASN A 733 -17.51 -15.10 3.33
N ALA A 734 -17.25 -16.36 3.69
CA ALA A 734 -16.32 -16.75 4.75
C ALA A 734 -14.90 -16.89 4.19
#